data_AF-A0A6B1I6U1-F1
#
_entry.id   AF-A0A6B1I6U1-F1
#
_cell.length_a   1.000
_cell.length_b   1.000
_cell.length_c   1.000
_cell.angle_alpha   90.00
_cell.angle_beta   90.00
_cell.angle_gamma   90.00
#
_symmetry.space_group_name_H-M   'P 1'
#
loop_
_entity.id
_entity.type
_entity.pdbx_description
1 polymer ?
#
loop_
_entity_poly.entity_id
_entity_poly.type
_entity_poly.pdbx_seq_one_letter_code
_entity_poly.pdbx_strand_id
1 'polypeptide(L)'
;ALDRVDRAAFFTRFNEGEAVPYFYEPFLEAFDPDLRKQLGVWYTPGEVVRYMVARVDKALKDDLGIADGLAAENVYVLDPCCGTGAYLAEVLRRIAANLEGQSLGALAGARVKQAALERVFGFEIMPAPFVVAHLQVGLTMQDLDAPLADDGTERAGVFLTNALTGWEPRTTKPLPFPELEEERDRAERVKQETPILVILGNPPYNGFAGMAVDEERELSEVYRMTKRVRRPEGQGLNDLYVRFFRMAERRITEKTGQGVVCFISNYSWLDGLSFTGMRERYLEAFDAVRIDCLNGDIRKGGKTPDGQPDASVFTTESAVGIKVGTAITTLIRKADHTPAKDVGFRNLWGETKRQELMATAEAEPDTIYRNIEPVLPLGLPFVQTATSDNWFDWPSLPDLFPVSFPGVKTSRDGFLVDVDLDQLRTRVADYFNATLSHQEIARRYPAVMKTTARFDAHTVRDALLKRGGPLDAGFIRFAYRPFDIRWLYWEGETKLLDEKRVDYRPHVFEGNLWVEAREREAKENFSRGTLVRHLADNFGNGLSSYFPVWLKEEGIGNDGDGVRSPNLSRTAQRYLKCLGVSVEDLFHHILAVLHAPAYREANVGALRMEWPRIPLPGWPDGDAEGAAKALATSAARGRELARLLDPEAPVPGVTQGPLRPEIATIAVPATNDGRNMTGEDFAVTAGWGHSGAGDVVMPRQGRIVERAYKPDESSAMGDSIATLGESTFDVYLNNRAFWRNVPATVWTYNLGGYQVLKKWLSYRERSILDRPLKPEEVQHFTDTARRIAAMHLVDALTR
;
A
#
# COMPACT_ATOMS: atom_id res chain seq x y z
N ALA A 1 27.15 -7.30 -34.01
CA ALA A 1 26.31 -6.64 -32.99
C ALA A 1 26.50 -5.12 -32.95
N LEU A 2 27.73 -4.60 -33.14
CA LEU A 2 28.04 -3.17 -33.14
C LEU A 2 27.51 -2.37 -34.37
N ASP A 3 27.13 -3.03 -35.47
CA ASP A 3 26.66 -2.37 -36.71
C ASP A 3 25.23 -1.80 -36.64
N ARG A 4 24.55 -1.90 -35.49
CA ARG A 4 23.18 -1.40 -35.29
C ARG A 4 23.10 -0.04 -34.58
N VAL A 5 24.24 0.55 -34.21
CA VAL A 5 24.31 1.84 -33.53
C VAL A 5 24.56 2.94 -34.57
N ASP A 6 23.61 3.87 -34.72
CA ASP A 6 23.84 5.11 -35.47
C ASP A 6 24.89 5.94 -34.72
N ARG A 7 26.12 5.92 -35.23
CA ARG A 7 27.28 6.56 -34.59
C ARG A 7 27.12 8.08 -34.48
N ALA A 8 26.49 8.74 -35.43
CA ALA A 8 26.36 10.19 -35.43
C ALA A 8 25.34 10.65 -34.38
N ALA A 9 24.18 9.99 -34.33
CA ALA A 9 23.18 10.22 -33.28
C ALA A 9 23.71 9.83 -31.89
N PHE A 10 24.49 8.74 -31.82
CA PHE A 10 25.17 8.29 -30.60
C PHE A 10 26.10 9.36 -30.04
N PHE A 11 27.07 9.84 -30.82
CA PHE A 11 28.05 10.82 -30.34
C PHE A 11 27.46 12.21 -30.09
N THR A 12 26.39 12.58 -30.78
CA THR A 12 25.69 13.86 -30.53
C THR A 12 25.03 13.87 -29.14
N ARG A 13 24.32 12.79 -28.77
CA ARG A 13 23.78 12.63 -27.40
C ARG A 13 24.89 12.37 -26.37
N PHE A 14 26.00 11.76 -26.79
CA PHE A 14 27.17 11.47 -25.95
C PHE A 14 27.86 12.74 -25.46
N ASN A 15 27.92 13.78 -26.28
CA ASN A 15 28.51 15.07 -25.92
C ASN A 15 27.65 15.95 -25.02
N GLU A 16 26.39 15.59 -24.76
CA GLU A 16 25.47 16.35 -23.89
C GLU A 16 25.54 15.90 -22.41
N GLY A 17 26.46 14.98 -22.06
CA GLY A 17 26.66 14.50 -20.69
C GLY A 17 25.59 13.54 -20.16
N GLU A 18 24.56 13.23 -20.96
CA GLU A 18 23.41 12.38 -20.59
C GLU A 18 23.48 10.93 -21.16
N ALA A 19 24.37 10.62 -22.11
CA ALA A 19 24.27 9.37 -22.88
C ALA A 19 24.66 8.09 -22.17
N VAL A 20 25.57 8.13 -21.20
CA VAL A 20 26.11 6.92 -20.57
C VAL A 20 25.03 6.19 -19.75
N PRO A 21 24.21 6.90 -18.93
CA PRO A 21 22.96 6.36 -18.38
C PRO A 21 21.94 5.92 -19.45
N TYR A 22 21.68 6.77 -20.45
CA TYR A 22 20.66 6.56 -21.47
C TYR A 22 20.98 5.44 -22.48
N PHE A 23 22.24 4.99 -22.57
CA PHE A 23 22.68 3.91 -23.45
C PHE A 23 22.58 2.53 -22.80
N TYR A 24 22.89 2.43 -21.51
CA TYR A 24 22.90 1.13 -20.83
C TYR A 24 21.49 0.60 -20.54
N GLU A 25 20.47 1.46 -20.42
CA GLU A 25 19.07 1.02 -20.32
C GLU A 25 18.56 0.32 -21.60
N PRO A 26 18.62 0.92 -22.80
CA PRO A 26 18.26 0.24 -24.05
C PRO A 26 19.16 -0.97 -24.36
N PHE A 27 20.45 -0.88 -24.01
CA PHE A 27 21.39 -2.01 -24.20
C PHE A 27 20.99 -3.21 -23.34
N LEU A 28 20.76 -3.03 -22.03
CA LEU A 28 20.29 -4.10 -21.16
C LEU A 28 18.90 -4.60 -21.54
N GLU A 29 18.01 -3.72 -21.99
CA GLU A 29 16.68 -4.12 -22.48
C GLU A 29 16.79 -5.06 -23.69
N ALA A 30 17.67 -4.72 -24.63
CA ALA A 30 17.88 -5.49 -25.85
C ALA A 30 18.71 -6.76 -25.60
N PHE A 31 19.60 -6.75 -24.60
CA PHE A 31 20.51 -7.84 -24.30
C PHE A 31 19.90 -8.88 -23.34
N ASP A 32 19.34 -8.45 -22.21
CA ASP A 32 18.73 -9.35 -21.21
C ASP A 32 17.64 -8.62 -20.37
N PRO A 33 16.40 -8.54 -20.89
CA PRO A 33 15.30 -7.84 -20.23
C PRO A 33 14.84 -8.52 -18.93
N ASP A 34 15.05 -9.84 -18.79
CA ASP A 34 14.75 -10.58 -17.57
C ASP A 34 15.77 -10.25 -16.47
N LEU A 35 17.06 -10.18 -16.81
CA LEU A 35 18.11 -9.73 -15.90
C LEU A 35 17.89 -8.29 -15.46
N ARG A 36 17.53 -7.37 -16.37
CA ARG A 36 17.18 -5.98 -16.01
C ARG A 36 16.04 -5.94 -14.98
N LYS A 37 14.98 -6.72 -15.20
CA LYS A 37 13.82 -6.80 -14.30
C LYS A 37 14.17 -7.45 -12.95
N GLN A 38 15.04 -8.46 -12.95
CA GLN A 38 15.51 -9.14 -11.74
C GLN A 38 16.45 -8.26 -10.91
N LEU A 39 17.33 -7.50 -11.56
CA LEU A 39 18.29 -6.62 -10.88
C LEU A 39 17.66 -5.29 -10.42
N GLY A 40 16.53 -4.89 -11.01
CA GLY A 40 15.81 -3.68 -10.61
C GLY A 40 16.62 -2.39 -10.75
N VAL A 41 17.58 -2.36 -11.69
CA VAL A 41 18.44 -1.20 -11.95
C VAL A 41 17.64 -0.15 -12.71
N TRP A 42 17.35 0.95 -12.04
CA TRP A 42 16.62 2.08 -12.62
C TRP A 42 17.46 3.34 -12.53
N TYR A 43 17.48 4.11 -13.61
CA TYR A 43 18.15 5.39 -13.64
C TYR A 43 17.42 6.40 -12.76
N THR A 44 18.21 7.08 -11.91
CA THR A 44 17.70 8.21 -11.15
C THR A 44 17.62 9.42 -12.09
N PRO A 45 16.45 10.07 -12.23
CA PRO A 45 16.32 11.27 -13.05
C PRO A 45 17.34 12.34 -12.66
N GLY A 46 17.91 13.04 -13.65
CA GLY A 46 18.95 14.04 -13.42
C GLY A 46 18.51 15.17 -12.50
N GLU A 47 17.24 15.57 -12.54
CA GLU A 47 16.64 16.57 -11.66
C GLU A 47 16.67 16.14 -10.19
N VAL A 48 16.38 14.85 -9.94
CA VAL A 48 16.40 14.29 -8.59
C VAL A 48 17.83 14.26 -8.05
N VAL A 49 18.79 13.84 -8.88
CA VAL A 49 20.22 13.82 -8.51
C VAL A 49 20.72 15.23 -8.18
N ARG A 50 20.49 16.21 -9.09
CA ARG A 50 20.86 17.61 -8.89
C ARG A 50 20.24 18.21 -7.63
N TYR A 51 18.95 17.96 -7.41
CA TYR A 51 18.25 18.41 -6.21
C TYR A 51 18.89 17.83 -4.94
N MET A 52 19.08 16.51 -4.88
CA MET A 52 19.64 15.84 -3.70
C MET A 52 21.05 16.34 -3.37
N VAL A 53 21.91 16.52 -4.38
CA VAL A 53 23.26 17.09 -4.21
C VAL A 53 23.20 18.53 -3.68
N ALA A 54 22.31 19.36 -4.23
CA ALA A 54 22.09 20.73 -3.75
C ALA A 54 21.63 20.76 -2.28
N ARG A 55 20.67 19.91 -1.91
CA ARG A 55 20.18 19.81 -0.52
C ARG A 55 21.24 19.34 0.46
N VAL A 56 22.08 18.39 0.05
CA VAL A 56 23.23 17.94 0.86
C VAL A 56 24.25 19.06 1.05
N ASP A 57 24.60 19.76 -0.03
CA ASP A 57 25.53 20.90 0.04
C ASP A 57 25.01 22.00 0.96
N LYS A 58 23.72 22.31 0.88
CA LYS A 58 23.05 23.26 1.77
C LYS A 58 23.02 22.77 3.22
N ALA A 59 22.75 21.49 3.48
CA ALA A 59 22.80 20.93 4.84
C ALA A 59 24.21 20.98 5.45
N LEU A 60 25.27 20.79 4.66
CA LEU A 60 26.64 20.97 5.12
C LEU A 60 26.90 22.41 5.57
N LYS A 61 26.45 23.39 4.77
CA LYS A 61 26.62 24.83 5.04
C LYS A 61 25.80 25.28 6.25
N ASP A 62 24.51 24.98 6.25
CA ASP A 62 23.55 25.56 7.20
C ASP A 62 23.48 24.79 8.52
N ASP A 63 23.47 23.45 8.45
CA ASP A 63 23.26 22.62 9.64
C ASP A 63 24.57 22.20 10.32
N LEU A 64 25.63 21.97 9.54
CA LEU A 64 26.95 21.55 10.03
C LEU A 64 27.98 22.69 10.07
N GLY A 65 27.65 23.88 9.56
CA GLY A 65 28.52 25.06 9.59
C GLY A 65 29.77 24.95 8.71
N ILE A 66 29.75 24.08 7.68
CA ILE A 66 30.85 23.88 6.75
C ILE A 66 30.66 24.84 5.58
N ALA A 67 31.26 26.03 5.66
CA ALA A 67 31.04 27.14 4.72
C ALA A 67 31.26 26.77 3.24
N ASP A 68 32.28 25.94 2.95
CA ASP A 68 32.59 25.50 1.57
C ASP A 68 31.71 24.34 1.08
N GLY A 69 30.79 23.85 1.92
CA GLY A 69 29.92 22.72 1.61
C GLY A 69 30.71 21.50 1.14
N LEU A 70 30.30 20.91 0.02
CA LEU A 70 30.97 19.74 -0.57
C LEU A 70 32.42 19.99 -0.99
N ALA A 71 32.82 21.25 -1.21
CA ALA A 71 34.18 21.58 -1.62
C ALA A 71 35.21 21.53 -0.47
N ALA A 72 34.75 21.51 0.78
CA ALA A 72 35.64 21.44 1.94
C ALA A 72 36.48 20.15 1.95
N GLU A 73 37.77 20.27 2.29
CA GLU A 73 38.74 19.15 2.25
C GLU A 73 38.40 18.01 3.22
N ASN A 74 37.71 18.32 4.32
CA ASN A 74 37.29 17.34 5.32
C ASN A 74 35.94 16.66 5.00
N VAL A 75 35.32 16.97 3.85
CA VAL A 75 34.06 16.36 3.43
C VAL A 75 34.33 15.18 2.51
N TYR A 76 34.21 13.98 3.08
CA TYR A 76 34.28 12.71 2.37
C TYR A 76 32.88 12.22 2.04
N VAL A 77 32.64 11.93 0.77
CA VAL A 77 31.33 11.59 0.20
C VAL A 77 31.35 10.14 -0.27
N LEU A 78 30.29 9.40 0.06
CA LEU A 78 30.08 8.03 -0.40
C LEU A 78 28.71 7.88 -1.07
N ASP A 79 28.69 7.35 -2.29
CA ASP A 79 27.52 6.68 -2.84
C ASP A 79 27.69 5.16 -2.72
N PRO A 80 26.97 4.48 -1.81
CA PRO A 80 27.17 3.06 -1.54
C PRO A 80 26.57 2.14 -2.61
N CYS A 81 25.86 2.69 -3.59
CA CYS A 81 25.20 1.93 -4.65
C CYS A 81 25.17 2.79 -5.91
N CYS A 82 26.36 3.15 -6.38
CA CYS A 82 26.51 4.26 -7.31
C CYS A 82 25.97 3.99 -8.71
N GLY A 83 25.71 2.72 -9.06
CA GLY A 83 25.20 2.35 -10.38
C GLY A 83 26.15 2.86 -11.45
N THR A 84 25.66 3.76 -12.30
CA THR A 84 26.46 4.40 -13.36
C THR A 84 27.16 5.68 -12.93
N GLY A 85 27.25 5.98 -11.63
CA GLY A 85 28.02 7.11 -11.09
C GLY A 85 27.35 8.49 -11.21
N ALA A 86 26.02 8.56 -11.35
CA ALA A 86 25.31 9.83 -11.54
C ALA A 86 25.49 10.81 -10.36
N TYR A 87 25.37 10.33 -9.12
CA TYR A 87 25.60 11.16 -7.93
C TYR A 87 27.07 11.60 -7.80
N LEU A 88 28.02 10.74 -8.15
CA LEU A 88 29.45 11.07 -8.09
C LEU A 88 29.79 12.21 -9.05
N ALA A 89 29.31 12.11 -10.30
CA ALA A 89 29.48 13.15 -11.30
C ALA A 89 28.86 14.48 -10.84
N GLU A 90 27.64 14.45 -10.31
CA GLU A 90 26.96 15.67 -9.87
C GLU A 90 27.59 16.29 -8.61
N VAL A 91 28.09 15.48 -7.68
CA VAL A 91 28.89 15.96 -6.54
C VAL A 91 30.14 16.69 -7.03
N LEU A 92 30.86 16.15 -8.01
CA LEU A 92 32.05 16.80 -8.57
C LEU A 92 31.72 18.12 -9.27
N ARG A 93 30.61 18.20 -10.02
CA ARG A 93 30.12 19.47 -10.59
C ARG A 93 29.79 20.49 -9.50
N ARG A 94 29.13 20.07 -8.43
CA ARG A 94 28.81 20.96 -7.30
C ARG A 94 30.07 21.42 -6.56
N ILE A 95 31.07 20.56 -6.40
CA ILE A 95 32.39 20.94 -5.87
C ILE A 95 33.03 22.00 -6.74
N ALA A 96 33.08 21.79 -8.07
CA ALA A 96 33.63 22.77 -9.00
C ALA A 96 32.91 24.12 -8.89
N ALA A 97 31.57 24.12 -8.87
CA ALA A 97 30.76 25.34 -8.72
C ALA A 97 31.03 26.07 -7.40
N ASN A 98 31.17 25.35 -6.27
CA ASN A 98 31.49 25.97 -4.99
C ASN A 98 32.91 26.60 -4.97
N LEU A 99 33.85 26.06 -5.74
CA LEU A 99 35.23 26.56 -5.83
C LEU A 99 35.35 27.82 -6.70
N GLU A 100 34.43 28.08 -7.63
CA GLU A 100 34.44 29.28 -8.49
C GLU A 100 34.44 30.59 -7.67
N GLY A 101 33.73 30.60 -6.54
CA GLY A 101 33.66 31.75 -5.63
C GLY A 101 34.92 32.01 -4.80
N GLN A 102 35.89 31.09 -4.79
CA GLN A 102 37.07 31.15 -3.92
C GLN A 102 38.30 31.82 -4.58
N SER A 103 38.16 32.37 -5.80
CA SER A 103 39.25 33.04 -6.53
C SER A 103 40.50 32.17 -6.75
N LEU A 104 40.34 30.84 -6.88
CA LEU A 104 41.43 29.88 -7.05
C LEU A 104 42.07 29.89 -8.45
N GLY A 105 41.39 30.45 -9.46
CA GLY A 105 41.85 30.45 -10.84
C GLY A 105 42.14 29.03 -11.34
N ALA A 106 43.30 28.81 -11.97
CA ALA A 106 43.71 27.53 -12.53
C ALA A 106 43.88 26.39 -11.49
N LEU A 107 43.88 26.69 -10.19
CA LEU A 107 43.96 25.64 -9.14
C LEU A 107 42.63 24.90 -8.93
N ALA A 108 41.50 25.44 -9.39
CA ALA A 108 40.20 24.81 -9.19
C ALA A 108 40.15 23.38 -9.76
N GLY A 109 40.65 23.17 -10.99
CA GLY A 109 40.69 21.84 -11.61
C GLY A 109 41.52 20.83 -10.80
N ALA A 110 42.66 21.25 -10.25
CA ALA A 110 43.48 20.38 -9.39
C ALA A 110 42.75 19.98 -8.10
N ARG A 111 41.95 20.89 -7.51
CA ARG A 111 41.14 20.61 -6.31
C ARG A 111 39.97 19.65 -6.61
N VAL A 112 39.30 19.82 -7.75
CA VAL A 112 38.24 18.91 -8.20
C VAL A 112 38.83 17.52 -8.47
N LYS A 113 39.97 17.45 -9.15
CA LYS A 113 40.70 16.19 -9.39
C LYS A 113 41.06 15.50 -8.08
N GLN A 114 41.64 16.22 -7.13
CA GLN A 114 41.96 15.67 -5.82
C GLN A 114 40.70 15.11 -5.13
N ALA A 115 39.57 15.82 -5.20
CA ALA A 115 38.31 15.32 -4.66
C ALA A 115 37.87 13.99 -5.30
N ALA A 116 37.96 13.86 -6.62
CA ALA A 116 37.58 12.65 -7.36
C ALA A 116 38.44 11.43 -7.02
N LEU A 117 39.71 11.64 -6.66
CA LEU A 117 40.66 10.59 -6.32
C LEU A 117 40.57 10.18 -4.83
N GLU A 118 40.37 11.15 -3.93
CA GLU A 118 40.63 10.96 -2.49
C GLU A 118 39.40 11.14 -1.59
N ARG A 119 38.29 11.69 -2.08
CA ARG A 119 37.15 12.07 -1.21
C ARG A 119 35.76 11.71 -1.73
N VAL A 120 35.59 11.55 -3.04
CA VAL A 120 34.31 11.20 -3.66
C VAL A 120 34.35 9.73 -4.06
N PHE A 121 33.67 8.90 -3.27
CA PHE A 121 33.70 7.44 -3.41
C PHE A 121 32.38 6.86 -3.89
N GLY A 122 32.47 5.82 -4.71
CA GLY A 122 31.31 5.03 -5.16
C GLY A 122 31.53 3.54 -4.95
N PHE A 123 30.52 2.82 -4.46
CA PHE A 123 30.52 1.36 -4.44
C PHE A 123 29.48 0.80 -5.41
N GLU A 124 29.87 -0.24 -6.14
CA GLU A 124 28.98 -0.97 -7.02
C GLU A 124 29.29 -2.46 -6.93
N ILE A 125 28.26 -3.31 -6.94
CA ILE A 125 28.41 -4.77 -6.82
C ILE A 125 28.53 -5.44 -8.19
N MET A 126 28.02 -4.79 -9.25
CA MET A 126 28.01 -5.35 -10.60
C MET A 126 29.15 -4.78 -11.48
N PRO A 127 29.93 -5.64 -12.16
CA PRO A 127 31.05 -5.18 -12.99
C PRO A 127 30.67 -4.21 -14.11
N ALA A 128 29.51 -4.38 -14.75
CA ALA A 128 29.09 -3.54 -15.86
C ALA A 128 28.82 -2.08 -15.45
N PRO A 129 27.88 -1.79 -14.52
CA PRO A 129 27.67 -0.42 -14.04
C PRO A 129 28.92 0.17 -13.36
N PHE A 130 29.75 -0.65 -12.71
CA PHE A 130 31.04 -0.22 -12.17
C PHE A 130 31.97 0.39 -13.25
N VAL A 131 32.10 -0.24 -14.42
CA VAL A 131 32.89 0.31 -15.55
C VAL A 131 32.24 1.60 -16.09
N VAL A 132 30.91 1.60 -16.19
CA VAL A 132 30.14 2.74 -16.69
C VAL A 132 30.29 3.95 -15.75
N ALA A 133 30.34 3.75 -14.44
CA ALA A 133 30.60 4.80 -13.46
C ALA A 133 32.00 5.42 -13.61
N HIS A 134 33.03 4.62 -13.89
CA HIS A 134 34.37 5.15 -14.19
C HIS A 134 34.37 6.03 -15.43
N LEU A 135 33.72 5.59 -16.50
CA LEU A 135 33.58 6.37 -17.72
C LEU A 135 32.83 7.68 -17.47
N GLN A 136 31.71 7.63 -16.75
CA GLN A 136 30.90 8.80 -16.42
C GLN A 136 31.72 9.84 -15.62
N VAL A 137 32.46 9.39 -14.60
CA VAL A 137 33.32 10.29 -13.81
C VAL A 137 34.44 10.84 -14.69
N GLY A 138 35.11 10.00 -15.49
CA GLY A 138 36.18 10.44 -16.39
C GLY A 138 35.74 11.53 -17.38
N LEU A 139 34.57 11.34 -18.03
CA LEU A 139 33.98 12.35 -18.92
C LEU A 139 33.62 13.63 -18.16
N THR A 140 33.02 13.51 -16.97
CA THR A 140 32.70 14.68 -16.14
C THR A 140 33.95 15.46 -15.76
N MET A 141 35.06 14.76 -15.46
CA MET A 141 36.34 15.40 -15.16
C MET A 141 36.94 16.10 -16.39
N GLN A 142 36.75 15.57 -17.60
CA GLN A 142 37.13 16.25 -18.84
C GLN A 142 36.31 17.52 -19.07
N ASP A 143 34.99 17.45 -18.88
CA ASP A 143 34.09 18.60 -19.03
C ASP A 143 34.39 19.73 -18.03
N LEU A 144 34.89 19.37 -16.84
CA LEU A 144 35.31 20.30 -15.78
C LEU A 144 36.75 20.81 -15.95
N ASP A 145 37.41 20.55 -17.09
CA ASP A 145 38.81 20.91 -17.36
C ASP A 145 39.79 20.38 -16.28
N ALA A 146 39.51 19.19 -15.79
CA ALA A 146 40.28 18.51 -14.74
C ALA A 146 40.55 17.02 -15.09
N PRO A 147 41.01 16.70 -16.32
CA PRO A 147 41.07 15.33 -16.82
C PRO A 147 41.98 14.44 -15.97
N LEU A 148 41.57 13.18 -15.78
CA LEU A 148 42.42 12.14 -15.18
C LEU A 148 43.57 11.78 -16.14
N ALA A 149 44.72 11.40 -15.59
CA ALA A 149 45.88 10.98 -16.37
C ALA A 149 45.64 9.70 -17.18
N ASP A 150 46.04 9.71 -18.46
CA ASP A 150 45.89 8.57 -19.40
C ASP A 150 46.87 7.42 -19.13
N ASP A 151 47.85 7.61 -18.23
CA ASP A 151 48.89 6.63 -17.90
C ASP A 151 48.45 5.58 -16.86
N GLY A 152 47.19 5.63 -16.43
CA GLY A 152 46.59 4.70 -15.47
C GLY A 152 47.00 4.94 -14.02
N THR A 153 47.73 6.03 -13.73
CA THR A 153 48.11 6.39 -12.35
C THR A 153 46.97 7.05 -11.57
N GLU A 154 46.08 7.75 -12.27
CA GLU A 154 44.91 8.42 -11.71
C GLU A 154 43.62 7.65 -12.03
N ARG A 155 42.83 7.36 -11.00
CA ARG A 155 41.57 6.63 -11.14
C ARG A 155 40.54 7.19 -10.17
N ALA A 156 39.31 7.39 -10.64
CA ALA A 156 38.17 7.76 -9.81
C ALA A 156 37.99 6.79 -8.63
N GLY A 157 37.57 7.30 -7.46
CA GLY A 157 37.31 6.52 -6.25
C GLY A 157 36.11 5.57 -6.31
N VAL A 158 35.90 4.83 -7.40
CA VAL A 158 34.80 3.90 -7.60
C VAL A 158 35.30 2.48 -7.41
N PHE A 159 34.64 1.67 -6.57
CA PHE A 159 35.10 0.33 -6.19
C PHE A 159 34.06 -0.77 -6.44
N LEU A 160 34.54 -1.93 -6.91
CA LEU A 160 33.71 -3.13 -7.10
C LEU A 160 33.60 -3.89 -5.77
N THR A 161 32.52 -3.68 -5.01
CA THR A 161 32.34 -4.25 -3.67
C THR A 161 30.86 -4.32 -3.26
N ASN A 162 30.54 -5.20 -2.30
CA ASN A 162 29.24 -5.16 -1.63
C ASN A 162 29.26 -4.10 -0.52
N ALA A 163 28.44 -3.06 -0.64
CA ALA A 163 28.41 -1.98 0.34
C ALA A 163 27.79 -2.35 1.69
N LEU A 164 27.14 -3.53 1.83
CA LEU A 164 26.54 -3.97 3.09
C LEU A 164 27.47 -4.83 3.95
N THR A 165 28.68 -5.16 3.47
CA THR A 165 29.64 -6.02 4.18
C THR A 165 31.05 -5.43 4.17
N GLY A 166 31.94 -5.94 5.04
CA GLY A 166 33.35 -5.54 5.07
C GLY A 166 33.63 -4.24 5.83
N TRP A 167 32.70 -3.81 6.69
CA TRP A 167 32.84 -2.62 7.52
C TRP A 167 33.63 -2.85 8.81
N GLU A 168 33.76 -4.10 9.23
CA GLU A 168 34.60 -4.52 10.35
C GLU A 168 35.69 -5.48 9.83
N PRO A 169 36.93 -5.44 10.35
CA PRO A 169 38.01 -6.32 9.94
C PRO A 169 37.65 -7.80 10.11
N ARG A 170 37.87 -8.62 9.08
CA ARG A 170 37.61 -10.07 9.10
C ARG A 170 38.67 -10.83 8.33
N THR A 171 38.91 -12.08 8.73
CA THR A 171 39.77 -13.00 7.97
C THR A 171 39.05 -13.42 6.69
N THR A 172 39.47 -12.87 5.56
CA THR A 172 38.94 -13.20 4.24
C THR A 172 39.80 -14.28 3.58
N LYS A 173 39.20 -15.09 2.69
CA LYS A 173 39.98 -16.01 1.85
C LYS A 173 40.67 -15.18 0.74
N PRO A 174 41.89 -15.57 0.30
CA PRO A 174 42.52 -14.96 -0.87
C PRO A 174 41.61 -15.04 -2.09
N LEU A 175 41.52 -13.96 -2.86
CA LEU A 175 40.77 -13.96 -4.12
C LEU A 175 41.61 -14.58 -5.24
N PRO A 176 40.99 -15.18 -6.28
CA PRO A 176 41.71 -15.87 -7.35
C PRO A 176 42.55 -14.96 -8.26
N PHE A 177 42.47 -13.63 -8.10
CA PHE A 177 43.21 -12.63 -8.88
C PHE A 177 43.75 -11.50 -7.99
N PRO A 178 45.04 -11.15 -8.06
CA PRO A 178 45.63 -10.06 -7.28
C PRO A 178 44.92 -8.72 -7.49
N GLU A 179 44.44 -8.43 -8.71
CA GLU A 179 43.75 -7.18 -9.03
C GLU A 179 42.42 -7.06 -8.29
N LEU A 180 41.70 -8.17 -8.08
CA LEU A 180 40.47 -8.18 -7.29
C LEU A 180 40.76 -8.09 -5.79
N GLU A 181 41.91 -8.60 -5.35
CA GLU A 181 42.37 -8.44 -3.97
C GLU A 181 42.74 -6.98 -3.68
N GLU A 182 43.51 -6.33 -4.57
CA GLU A 182 43.78 -4.90 -4.49
C GLU A 182 42.51 -4.06 -4.52
N GLU A 183 41.55 -4.41 -5.38
CA GLU A 183 40.26 -3.73 -5.47
C GLU A 183 39.47 -3.82 -4.16
N ARG A 184 39.43 -5.03 -3.57
CA ARG A 184 38.79 -5.26 -2.26
C ARG A 184 39.49 -4.47 -1.17
N ASP A 185 40.82 -4.51 -1.10
CA ASP A 185 41.60 -3.88 -0.05
C ASP A 185 41.46 -2.35 -0.09
N ARG A 186 41.40 -1.75 -1.29
CA ARG A 186 41.09 -0.31 -1.44
C ARG A 186 39.67 0.02 -0.97
N ALA A 187 38.69 -0.81 -1.31
CA ALA A 187 37.31 -0.63 -0.85
C ALA A 187 37.18 -0.76 0.69
N GLU A 188 37.87 -1.75 1.28
CA GLU A 188 37.91 -1.96 2.72
C GLU A 188 38.57 -0.80 3.46
N ARG A 189 39.64 -0.21 2.89
CA ARG A 189 40.25 1.02 3.43
C ARG A 189 39.24 2.17 3.52
N VAL A 190 38.43 2.37 2.47
CA VAL A 190 37.37 3.39 2.49
C VAL A 190 36.34 3.08 3.58
N LYS A 191 35.88 1.82 3.65
CA LYS A 191 34.87 1.39 4.63
C LYS A 191 35.34 1.55 6.08
N GLN A 192 36.58 1.20 6.36
CA GLN A 192 37.08 1.04 7.72
C GLN A 192 37.74 2.33 8.23
N GLU A 193 38.54 3.00 7.40
CA GLU A 193 39.45 4.07 7.84
C GLU A 193 38.95 5.48 7.49
N THR A 194 38.17 5.65 6.43
CA THR A 194 37.83 6.99 5.90
C THR A 194 36.69 7.66 6.70
N PRO A 195 36.84 8.90 7.21
CA PRO A 195 35.81 9.58 7.98
C PRO A 195 34.70 10.15 7.09
N ILE A 196 33.88 9.26 6.51
CA ILE A 196 32.75 9.61 5.63
C ILE A 196 31.80 10.54 6.36
N LEU A 197 31.55 11.71 5.78
CA LEU A 197 30.65 12.74 6.33
C LEU A 197 29.33 12.80 5.56
N VAL A 198 29.32 12.43 4.29
CA VAL A 198 28.12 12.44 3.44
C VAL A 198 27.91 11.06 2.84
N ILE A 199 26.70 10.53 2.99
CA ILE A 199 26.26 9.33 2.28
C ILE A 199 24.99 9.67 1.51
N LEU A 200 25.01 9.54 0.18
CA LEU A 200 23.86 9.82 -0.67
C LEU A 200 23.70 8.80 -1.79
N GLY A 201 22.50 8.66 -2.35
CA GLY A 201 22.27 7.71 -3.44
C GLY A 201 20.83 7.25 -3.61
N ASN A 202 20.66 6.22 -4.44
CA ASN A 202 19.39 5.53 -4.69
C ASN A 202 19.55 4.03 -4.39
N PRO A 203 19.41 3.59 -3.13
CA PRO A 203 19.58 2.19 -2.77
C PRO A 203 18.52 1.28 -3.40
N PRO A 204 18.78 -0.02 -3.62
CA PRO A 204 17.85 -0.95 -4.25
C PRO A 204 16.63 -1.27 -3.37
N TYR A 205 15.44 -1.43 -3.99
CA TYR A 205 14.16 -1.45 -3.25
C TYR A 205 13.71 -2.87 -2.85
N ASN A 206 14.07 -3.90 -3.61
CA ASN A 206 13.62 -5.28 -3.39
C ASN A 206 14.76 -6.14 -2.84
N GLY A 207 14.43 -7.11 -1.99
CA GLY A 207 15.35 -8.16 -1.55
C GLY A 207 15.88 -8.99 -2.71
N PHE A 208 17.20 -9.14 -2.83
CA PHE A 208 17.78 -10.21 -3.65
C PHE A 208 17.42 -11.57 -3.03
N ALA A 209 16.94 -12.49 -3.86
CA ALA A 209 16.72 -13.89 -3.48
C ALA A 209 18.07 -14.63 -3.43
N GLY A 210 18.90 -14.27 -2.46
CA GLY A 210 20.14 -14.97 -2.10
C GLY A 210 20.21 -15.08 -0.57
N MET A 211 20.92 -16.08 -0.05
CA MET A 211 21.19 -16.13 1.40
C MET A 211 21.99 -14.89 1.78
N ALA A 212 21.32 -13.90 2.37
CA ALA A 212 21.98 -12.79 3.01
C ALA A 212 22.98 -13.35 4.03
N VAL A 213 24.23 -12.90 3.94
CA VAL A 213 25.27 -13.23 4.93
C VAL A 213 24.81 -12.71 6.30
N ASP A 214 25.24 -13.35 7.39
CA ASP A 214 24.78 -13.00 8.75
C ASP A 214 24.90 -11.50 9.07
N GLU A 215 26.00 -10.85 8.64
CA GLU A 215 26.21 -9.40 8.78
C GLU A 215 25.10 -8.55 8.13
N GLU A 216 24.62 -8.92 6.95
CA GLU A 216 23.55 -8.17 6.29
C GLU A 216 22.20 -8.34 6.99
N ARG A 217 21.96 -9.52 7.57
CA ARG A 217 20.72 -9.82 8.31
C ARG A 217 20.70 -9.03 9.61
N GLU A 218 21.82 -8.99 10.32
CA GLU A 218 22.02 -8.28 11.58
C GLU A 218 21.76 -6.77 11.48
N LEU A 219 22.02 -6.13 10.33
CA LEU A 219 21.75 -4.70 10.13
C LEU A 219 20.29 -4.33 10.49
N SER A 220 19.33 -5.17 10.09
CA SER A 220 17.92 -4.89 10.33
C SER A 220 17.44 -5.17 11.77
N GLU A 221 18.22 -5.89 12.59
CA GLU A 221 17.80 -6.30 13.95
C GLU A 221 17.64 -5.13 14.90
N VAL A 222 18.47 -4.09 14.77
CA VAL A 222 18.38 -2.88 15.62
C VAL A 222 17.01 -2.22 15.46
N TYR A 223 16.45 -2.20 14.25
CA TYR A 223 15.13 -1.63 14.01
C TYR A 223 13.98 -2.51 14.53
N ARG A 224 14.22 -3.80 14.83
CA ARG A 224 13.22 -4.69 15.44
C ARG A 224 13.05 -4.43 16.94
N MET A 225 14.01 -3.77 17.56
CA MET A 225 14.00 -3.42 18.98
C MET A 225 13.44 -2.00 19.15
N THR A 226 12.31 -1.88 19.85
CA THR A 226 11.66 -0.58 20.13
C THR A 226 11.69 -0.27 21.62
N LYS A 227 11.71 1.02 21.96
CA LYS A 227 11.70 1.51 23.35
C LYS A 227 10.31 1.97 23.78
N ARG A 228 9.69 2.86 23.01
CA ARG A 228 8.41 3.52 23.35
C ARG A 228 7.28 3.18 22.40
N VAL A 229 7.61 2.77 21.17
CA VAL A 229 6.61 2.41 20.15
C VAL A 229 6.38 0.90 20.09
N ARG A 230 5.24 0.52 19.49
CA ARG A 230 4.93 -0.86 19.11
C ARG A 230 6.06 -1.47 18.29
N ARG A 231 6.33 -2.77 18.54
CA ARG A 231 7.29 -3.55 17.76
C ARG A 231 6.90 -3.59 16.28
N PRO A 232 7.87 -3.54 15.36
CA PRO A 232 7.59 -3.62 13.93
C PRO A 232 6.84 -4.89 13.53
N GLU A 233 5.99 -4.78 12.52
CA GLU A 233 5.19 -5.90 12.04
C GLU A 233 5.28 -6.13 10.54
N GLY A 234 5.27 -7.39 10.13
CA GLY A 234 5.41 -7.79 8.74
C GLY A 234 6.87 -7.98 8.33
N GLN A 235 7.15 -7.83 7.04
CA GLN A 235 8.46 -8.17 6.45
C GLN A 235 9.20 -6.96 5.87
N GLY A 236 8.68 -5.73 6.05
CA GLY A 236 9.24 -4.53 5.42
C GLY A 236 10.70 -4.23 5.80
N LEU A 237 11.13 -4.56 7.02
CA LEU A 237 12.53 -4.39 7.44
C LEU A 237 13.53 -5.28 6.69
N ASN A 238 13.05 -6.27 5.93
CA ASN A 238 13.92 -7.14 5.16
C ASN A 238 14.31 -6.54 3.80
N ASP A 239 13.66 -5.46 3.38
CA ASP A 239 13.94 -4.76 2.13
C ASP A 239 15.37 -4.21 2.12
N LEU A 240 16.03 -4.22 0.95
CA LEU A 240 17.44 -3.84 0.87
C LEU A 240 17.68 -2.39 1.24
N TYR A 241 16.82 -1.45 0.81
CA TYR A 241 17.00 -0.03 1.11
C TYR A 241 17.08 0.24 2.63
N VAL A 242 16.39 -0.56 3.45
CA VAL A 242 16.45 -0.48 4.93
C VAL A 242 17.85 -0.80 5.44
N ARG A 243 18.53 -1.79 4.84
CA ARG A 243 19.90 -2.16 5.19
C ARG A 243 20.90 -1.09 4.81
N PHE A 244 20.72 -0.45 3.64
CA PHE A 244 21.53 0.69 3.22
C PHE A 244 21.35 1.89 4.16
N PHE A 245 20.11 2.17 4.54
CA PHE A 245 19.79 3.15 5.57
C PHE A 245 20.48 2.86 6.91
N ARG A 246 20.45 1.60 7.39
CA ARG A 246 21.16 1.22 8.61
C ARG A 246 22.67 1.38 8.46
N MET A 247 23.24 0.94 7.35
CA MET A 247 24.68 1.08 7.09
C MET A 247 25.09 2.55 7.16
N ALA A 248 24.33 3.43 6.49
CA ALA A 248 24.59 4.86 6.48
C ALA A 248 24.40 5.49 7.87
N GLU A 249 23.31 5.16 8.57
CA GLU A 249 23.06 5.59 9.95
C GLU A 249 24.23 5.19 10.86
N ARG A 250 24.63 3.92 10.84
CA ARG A 250 25.74 3.40 11.65
C ARG A 250 27.03 4.14 11.34
N ARG A 251 27.34 4.39 10.06
CA ARG A 251 28.56 5.10 9.68
C ARG A 251 28.56 6.54 10.19
N ILE A 252 27.48 7.28 9.97
CA ILE A 252 27.39 8.69 10.35
C ILE A 252 27.30 8.86 11.87
N THR A 253 26.47 8.07 12.54
CA THR A 253 26.15 8.30 13.96
C THR A 253 27.11 7.61 14.93
N GLU A 254 27.64 6.43 14.61
CA GLU A 254 28.48 5.64 15.51
C GLU A 254 29.99 5.75 15.20
N LYS A 255 30.37 5.99 13.94
CA LYS A 255 31.80 6.07 13.54
C LYS A 255 32.28 7.51 13.37
N THR A 256 31.61 8.30 12.52
CA THR A 256 32.01 9.70 12.28
C THR A 256 31.50 10.65 13.38
N GLY A 257 30.31 10.39 13.92
CA GLY A 257 29.68 11.19 14.97
C GLY A 257 28.94 12.44 14.48
N GLN A 258 29.08 12.79 13.20
CA GLN A 258 28.39 13.87 12.50
C GLN A 258 28.30 13.57 11.00
N GLY A 259 27.39 14.24 10.29
CA GLY A 259 27.27 14.12 8.85
C GLY A 259 25.84 14.11 8.32
N VAL A 260 25.70 13.79 7.04
CA VAL A 260 24.43 13.80 6.30
C VAL A 260 24.20 12.46 5.61
N VAL A 261 23.00 11.90 5.75
CA VAL A 261 22.51 10.78 4.92
C VAL A 261 21.38 11.30 4.03
N CYS A 262 21.47 11.12 2.71
CA CYS A 262 20.46 11.57 1.76
C CYS A 262 20.11 10.49 0.72
N PHE A 263 18.99 9.79 0.92
CA PHE A 263 18.55 8.74 0.00
C PHE A 263 17.20 9.03 -0.63
N ILE A 264 17.04 8.66 -1.90
CA ILE A 264 15.72 8.41 -2.50
C ILE A 264 15.38 6.93 -2.35
N SER A 265 14.26 6.62 -1.69
CA SER A 265 13.84 5.25 -1.42
C SER A 265 12.34 5.05 -1.61
N ASN A 266 11.88 3.81 -1.48
CA ASN A 266 10.46 3.52 -1.27
C ASN A 266 9.96 4.32 -0.03
N TYR A 267 8.82 5.00 -0.17
CA TYR A 267 8.20 5.81 0.90
C TYR A 267 7.45 5.00 1.97
N SER A 268 7.31 3.67 1.81
CA SER A 268 6.47 2.83 2.69
C SER A 268 6.90 2.84 4.16
N TRP A 269 8.14 3.22 4.44
CA TRP A 269 8.65 3.32 5.81
C TRP A 269 8.20 4.57 6.54
N LEU A 270 7.65 5.58 5.85
CA LEU A 270 7.19 6.82 6.48
C LEU A 270 5.98 6.58 7.40
N ASP A 271 5.04 5.72 7.01
CA ASP A 271 3.84 5.42 7.81
C ASP A 271 3.61 3.92 8.08
N GLY A 272 4.34 3.02 7.42
CA GLY A 272 4.13 1.58 7.55
C GLY A 272 4.48 1.02 8.94
N LEU A 273 3.65 0.10 9.44
CA LEU A 273 3.86 -0.57 10.74
C LEU A 273 5.08 -1.50 10.79
N SER A 274 5.66 -1.86 9.64
CA SER A 274 6.96 -2.57 9.61
C SER A 274 8.14 -1.68 10.03
N PHE A 275 7.97 -0.37 10.21
CA PHE A 275 9.09 0.56 10.31
C PHE A 275 9.04 1.45 11.56
N THR A 276 8.22 1.10 12.55
CA THR A 276 8.07 1.88 13.80
C THR A 276 9.39 2.08 14.53
N GLY A 277 10.21 1.03 14.66
CA GLY A 277 11.53 1.12 15.29
C GLY A 277 12.56 1.88 14.48
N MET A 278 12.48 1.84 13.14
CA MET A 278 13.34 2.65 12.27
C MET A 278 13.05 4.15 12.47
N ARG A 279 11.78 4.54 12.52
CA ARG A 279 11.36 5.92 12.78
C ARG A 279 11.73 6.39 14.20
N GLU A 280 11.48 5.56 15.21
CA GLU A 280 11.90 5.85 16.59
C GLU A 280 13.42 6.09 16.66
N ARG A 281 14.21 5.22 16.01
CA ARG A 281 15.65 5.35 15.97
C ARG A 281 16.11 6.63 15.29
N TYR A 282 15.46 7.07 14.22
CA TYR A 282 15.88 8.27 13.50
C TYR A 282 15.65 9.56 14.28
N LEU A 283 14.53 9.66 15.00
CA LEU A 283 14.33 10.79 15.92
C LEU A 283 15.37 10.81 17.04
N GLU A 284 15.82 9.65 17.50
CA GLU A 284 16.87 9.56 18.52
C GLU A 284 18.28 9.82 17.99
N ALA A 285 18.57 9.38 16.77
CA ALA A 285 19.93 9.34 16.25
C ALA A 285 20.32 10.59 15.45
N PHE A 286 19.35 11.37 14.97
CA PHE A 286 19.60 12.54 14.14
C PHE A 286 19.01 13.80 14.77
N ASP A 287 19.58 14.94 14.38
CA ASP A 287 19.23 16.28 14.84
C ASP A 287 18.16 16.92 13.96
N ALA A 288 18.13 16.54 12.67
CA ALA A 288 17.08 16.93 11.75
C ALA A 288 16.73 15.78 10.80
N VAL A 289 15.44 15.61 10.54
CA VAL A 289 14.88 14.67 9.57
C VAL A 289 14.02 15.47 8.60
N ARG A 290 14.37 15.43 7.31
CA ARG A 290 13.65 16.15 6.24
C ARG A 290 13.20 15.18 5.16
N ILE A 291 11.92 15.25 4.80
CA ILE A 291 11.25 14.32 3.90
C ILE A 291 10.58 15.08 2.76
N ASP A 292 11.05 14.85 1.54
CA ASP A 292 10.34 15.18 0.30
C ASP A 292 9.56 13.95 -0.16
N CYS A 293 8.28 13.86 0.20
CA CYS A 293 7.43 12.74 -0.21
C CYS A 293 7.01 12.92 -1.67
N LEU A 294 7.59 12.12 -2.57
CA LEU A 294 7.37 12.17 -4.02
C LEU A 294 6.17 11.35 -4.46
N ASN A 295 5.40 10.75 -3.54
CA ASN A 295 4.20 9.95 -3.81
C ASN A 295 4.35 9.03 -5.05
N GLY A 296 3.35 8.91 -5.90
CA GLY A 296 3.45 8.20 -7.19
C GLY A 296 3.26 6.68 -7.12
N ASP A 297 2.60 6.18 -6.07
CA ASP A 297 2.35 4.76 -5.88
C ASP A 297 1.16 4.27 -6.72
N ILE A 298 1.48 3.67 -7.88
CA ILE A 298 0.46 3.11 -8.79
C ILE A 298 -0.32 1.99 -8.11
N ARG A 299 0.28 1.27 -7.14
CA ARG A 299 -0.41 0.20 -6.41
C ARG A 299 -1.49 0.74 -5.46
N LYS A 300 -1.36 2.00 -5.02
CA LYS A 300 -2.37 2.71 -4.22
C LYS A 300 -3.36 3.54 -5.05
N GLY A 301 -3.28 3.45 -6.38
CA GLY A 301 -4.22 4.08 -7.31
C GLY A 301 -3.57 5.09 -8.25
N GLY A 302 -2.36 5.57 -7.94
CA GLY A 302 -1.60 6.49 -8.80
C GLY A 302 -2.35 7.79 -9.10
N LYS A 303 -2.95 8.40 -8.07
CA LYS A 303 -3.70 9.64 -8.19
C LYS A 303 -3.32 10.66 -7.13
N THR A 304 -3.40 11.93 -7.50
CA THR A 304 -3.24 13.07 -6.60
C THR A 304 -4.49 13.23 -5.72
N PRO A 305 -4.45 14.07 -4.66
CA PRO A 305 -5.62 14.36 -3.82
C PRO A 305 -6.83 14.90 -4.60
N ASP A 306 -6.60 15.62 -5.70
CA ASP A 306 -7.63 16.14 -6.62
C ASP A 306 -8.02 15.15 -7.75
N GLY A 307 -7.44 13.94 -7.73
CA GLY A 307 -7.84 12.83 -8.60
C GLY A 307 -7.15 12.76 -9.97
N GLN A 308 -6.17 13.63 -10.22
CA GLN A 308 -5.33 13.63 -11.42
C GLN A 308 -4.31 12.48 -11.37
N PRO A 309 -3.73 12.06 -12.52
CA PRO A 309 -2.66 11.07 -12.53
C PRO A 309 -1.46 11.49 -11.67
N ASP A 310 -0.98 10.56 -10.84
CA ASP A 310 0.21 10.74 -10.01
C ASP A 310 1.20 9.62 -10.35
N ALA A 311 1.99 9.84 -11.40
CA ALA A 311 3.06 8.92 -11.75
C ALA A 311 4.20 9.00 -10.73
N SER A 312 4.90 7.89 -10.52
CA SER A 312 6.19 7.90 -9.81
C SER A 312 7.17 8.86 -10.48
N VAL A 313 8.06 9.45 -9.69
CA VAL A 313 9.13 10.35 -10.19
C VAL A 313 10.02 9.66 -11.23
N PHE A 314 10.09 8.31 -11.21
CA PHE A 314 10.85 7.51 -12.17
C PHE A 314 10.07 7.21 -13.46
N THR A 315 8.76 7.43 -13.48
CA THR A 315 7.86 7.09 -14.60
C THR A 315 7.07 8.28 -15.11
N THR A 316 7.46 9.50 -14.75
CA THR A 316 6.74 10.73 -15.13
C THR A 316 6.82 11.01 -16.64
N GLU A 317 7.95 10.65 -17.26
CA GLU A 317 8.21 10.87 -18.69
C GLU A 317 8.33 9.54 -19.47
N SER A 318 8.20 8.39 -18.79
CA SER A 318 8.33 7.06 -19.38
C SER A 318 7.42 6.05 -18.68
N ALA A 319 6.85 5.10 -19.42
CA ALA A 319 6.00 4.03 -18.88
C ALA A 319 6.78 2.96 -18.08
N VAL A 320 8.11 3.04 -18.09
CA VAL A 320 9.06 2.05 -17.60
C VAL A 320 9.88 2.69 -16.47
N GLY A 321 9.95 2.02 -15.30
CA GLY A 321 10.56 2.60 -14.10
C GLY A 321 10.03 2.00 -12.79
N ILE A 322 10.47 2.57 -11.67
CA ILE A 322 9.97 2.28 -10.33
C ILE A 322 8.52 2.77 -10.22
N LYS A 323 7.59 1.88 -9.88
CA LYS A 323 6.13 2.16 -9.82
C LYS A 323 5.54 2.22 -8.41
N VAL A 324 6.39 2.07 -7.38
CA VAL A 324 6.00 2.29 -5.99
C VAL A 324 6.21 3.75 -5.62
N GLY A 325 5.56 4.21 -4.56
CA GLY A 325 5.77 5.56 -4.08
C GLY A 325 7.18 5.78 -3.54
N THR A 326 7.71 6.98 -3.71
CA THR A 326 9.11 7.30 -3.37
C THR A 326 9.21 8.54 -2.49
N ALA A 327 10.30 8.64 -1.73
CA ALA A 327 10.61 9.81 -0.92
C ALA A 327 12.11 10.07 -0.89
N ILE A 328 12.50 11.35 -0.94
CA ILE A 328 13.87 11.77 -0.63
C ILE A 328 13.93 12.05 0.87
N THR A 329 14.90 11.44 1.54
CA THR A 329 15.07 11.51 2.99
C THR A 329 16.44 12.06 3.28
N THR A 330 16.51 13.23 3.92
CA THR A 330 17.74 13.84 4.41
C THR A 330 17.79 13.77 5.93
N LEU A 331 18.75 13.02 6.47
CA LEU A 331 19.00 12.85 7.90
C LEU A 331 20.31 13.55 8.25
N ILE A 332 20.30 14.37 9.30
CA ILE A 332 21.45 15.21 9.66
C ILE A 332 21.85 14.94 11.10
N ARG A 333 23.11 14.60 11.31
CA ARG A 333 23.72 14.39 12.62
C ARG A 333 24.72 15.50 12.88
N LYS A 334 24.54 16.23 13.98
CA LYS A 334 25.50 17.26 14.43
C LYS A 334 26.50 16.65 15.40
N ALA A 335 27.69 17.26 15.48
CA ALA A 335 28.71 16.85 16.44
C ALA A 335 28.25 17.06 17.90
N ASP A 336 27.61 18.20 18.16
CA ASP A 336 26.83 18.43 19.38
C ASP A 336 25.39 17.98 19.14
N HIS A 337 25.10 16.75 19.55
CA HIS A 337 23.90 16.05 19.17
C HIS A 337 22.72 16.33 20.10
N THR A 338 21.63 16.81 19.52
CA THR A 338 20.30 16.91 20.14
C THR A 338 19.30 16.10 19.32
N PRO A 339 18.61 15.09 19.91
CA PRO A 339 17.59 14.31 19.21
C PRO A 339 16.47 15.18 18.59
N ALA A 340 16.11 14.88 17.35
CA ALA A 340 15.00 15.52 16.65
C ALA A 340 13.66 15.27 17.37
N LYS A 341 12.82 16.30 17.43
CA LYS A 341 11.46 16.23 18.00
C LYS A 341 10.40 16.22 16.92
N ASP A 342 10.67 16.88 15.81
CA ASP A 342 9.80 17.01 14.66
C ASP A 342 10.51 16.57 13.37
N VAL A 343 9.71 16.46 12.32
CA VAL A 343 10.14 16.07 10.97
C VAL A 343 9.71 17.17 10.02
N GLY A 344 10.65 17.73 9.26
CA GLY A 344 10.34 18.62 8.15
C GLY A 344 9.77 17.80 6.99
N PHE A 345 8.53 18.05 6.59
CA PHE A 345 7.84 17.23 5.60
C PHE A 345 7.13 18.08 4.55
N ARG A 346 7.14 17.63 3.29
CA ARG A 346 6.24 18.12 2.25
C ARG A 346 5.84 17.00 1.29
N ASN A 347 4.69 17.20 0.64
CA ASN A 347 4.25 16.34 -0.45
C ASN A 347 4.51 17.01 -1.80
N LEU A 348 4.96 16.21 -2.76
CA LEU A 348 5.08 16.57 -4.15
C LEU A 348 4.15 15.64 -4.96
N TRP A 349 3.31 16.23 -5.82
CA TRP A 349 2.20 15.56 -6.53
C TRP A 349 2.23 15.83 -8.03
N GLY A 350 1.64 14.93 -8.80
CA GLY A 350 1.45 15.05 -10.25
C GLY A 350 2.72 14.86 -11.07
N GLU A 351 2.66 15.33 -12.31
CA GLU A 351 3.76 15.18 -13.29
C GLU A 351 4.84 16.26 -13.14
N THR A 352 4.59 17.33 -12.38
CA THR A 352 5.49 18.48 -12.23
C THR A 352 6.52 18.32 -11.11
N LYS A 353 6.54 17.20 -10.38
CA LYS A 353 7.39 17.02 -9.19
C LYS A 353 8.87 17.27 -9.46
N ARG A 354 9.40 16.84 -10.61
CA ARG A 354 10.81 17.04 -10.97
C ARG A 354 11.15 18.53 -11.14
N GLN A 355 10.24 19.29 -11.74
CA GLN A 355 10.38 20.74 -11.91
C GLN A 355 10.32 21.45 -10.56
N GLU A 356 9.40 21.03 -9.69
CA GLU A 356 9.23 21.60 -8.36
C GLU A 356 10.44 21.31 -7.43
N LEU A 357 11.01 20.10 -7.51
CA LEU A 357 12.29 19.79 -6.87
C LEU A 357 13.35 20.79 -7.33
N MET A 358 13.51 20.98 -8.64
CA MET A 358 14.55 21.87 -9.14
C MET A 358 14.34 23.33 -8.77
N ALA A 359 13.10 23.82 -8.79
CA ALA A 359 12.75 25.16 -8.37
C ALA A 359 13.06 25.43 -6.88
N THR A 360 13.14 24.39 -6.05
CA THR A 360 13.33 24.49 -4.60
C THR A 360 14.66 23.94 -4.10
N ALA A 361 15.59 23.60 -5.01
CA ALA A 361 16.89 23.02 -4.66
C ALA A 361 17.68 23.88 -3.67
N GLU A 362 17.75 25.19 -3.93
CA GLU A 362 18.49 26.16 -3.12
C GLU A 362 17.62 26.87 -2.05
N ALA A 363 16.32 26.55 -1.96
CA ALA A 363 15.40 27.23 -1.05
C ALA A 363 15.71 26.95 0.43
N GLU A 364 15.40 27.91 1.31
CA GLU A 364 15.57 27.71 2.75
C GLU A 364 14.66 26.58 3.26
N PRO A 365 15.13 25.65 4.11
CA PRO A 365 14.34 24.51 4.56
C PRO A 365 12.98 24.91 5.16
N ASP A 366 12.98 25.96 5.99
CA ASP A 366 11.79 26.47 6.69
C ASP A 366 10.73 27.06 5.74
N THR A 367 11.10 27.34 4.49
CA THR A 367 10.17 27.87 3.48
C THR A 367 9.45 26.76 2.69
N ILE A 368 9.99 25.55 2.69
CA ILE A 368 9.47 24.43 1.89
C ILE A 368 8.89 23.30 2.74
N TYR A 369 9.40 23.10 3.96
CA TYR A 369 8.93 22.04 4.84
C TYR A 369 7.92 22.57 5.84
N ARG A 370 6.93 21.73 6.13
CA ARG A 370 6.10 21.87 7.31
C ARG A 370 6.61 20.93 8.40
N ASN A 371 6.75 21.42 9.62
CA ASN A 371 7.11 20.56 10.74
C ASN A 371 5.92 19.69 11.16
N ILE A 372 6.20 18.40 11.33
CA ILE A 372 5.27 17.39 11.82
C ILE A 372 5.85 16.84 13.10
N GLU A 373 5.07 16.86 14.18
CA GLU A 373 5.38 16.13 15.40
C GLU A 373 4.81 14.70 15.27
N PRO A 374 5.66 13.66 15.16
CA PRO A 374 5.19 12.30 14.94
C PRO A 374 4.41 11.78 16.15
N VAL A 375 3.22 11.23 15.91
CA VAL A 375 2.32 10.76 16.98
C VAL A 375 2.82 9.42 17.55
N LEU A 376 3.27 9.44 18.80
CA LEU A 376 3.94 8.30 19.44
C LEU A 376 3.08 7.03 19.54
N PRO A 377 1.81 7.08 19.99
CA PRO A 377 0.96 5.88 20.03
C PRO A 377 0.73 5.22 18.66
N LEU A 378 0.80 5.98 17.56
CA LEU A 378 0.65 5.48 16.18
C LEU A 378 1.96 4.95 15.58
N GLY A 379 3.02 4.83 16.39
CA GLY A 379 4.32 4.37 15.92
C GLY A 379 5.10 5.43 15.15
N LEU A 380 4.92 6.71 15.52
CA LEU A 380 5.69 7.85 15.03
C LEU A 380 5.66 8.00 13.49
N PRO A 381 4.50 8.11 12.84
CA PRO A 381 4.44 8.30 11.39
C PRO A 381 5.12 9.61 10.96
N PHE A 382 5.96 9.55 9.93
CA PHE A 382 6.64 10.71 9.33
C PHE A 382 5.83 11.31 8.18
N VAL A 383 4.50 11.32 8.34
CA VAL A 383 3.54 11.92 7.42
C VAL A 383 2.48 12.65 8.24
N GLN A 384 1.83 13.63 7.62
CA GLN A 384 0.78 14.37 8.32
C GLN A 384 -0.36 13.41 8.67
N THR A 385 -0.66 13.31 9.95
CA THR A 385 -1.64 12.37 10.48
C THR A 385 -2.77 13.17 11.12
N ALA A 386 -3.94 13.18 10.48
CA ALA A 386 -5.13 13.84 11.04
C ALA A 386 -5.75 12.95 12.12
N THR A 387 -5.80 13.48 13.35
CA THR A 387 -6.37 12.83 14.53
C THR A 387 -7.04 13.88 15.40
N SER A 388 -8.24 13.61 15.92
CA SER A 388 -8.87 14.48 16.92
C SER A 388 -8.16 14.37 18.27
N ASP A 389 -8.16 15.46 19.05
CA ASP A 389 -7.47 15.54 20.35
C ASP A 389 -7.84 14.40 21.32
N ASN A 390 -9.12 14.04 21.37
CA ASN A 390 -9.64 13.01 22.29
C ASN A 390 -9.52 11.58 21.74
N TRP A 391 -8.85 11.37 20.59
CA TRP A 391 -8.79 10.07 19.93
C TRP A 391 -8.30 8.96 20.85
N PHE A 392 -7.22 9.21 21.60
CA PHE A 392 -6.62 8.23 22.50
C PHE A 392 -7.38 8.01 23.81
N ASP A 393 -8.34 8.90 24.14
CA ASP A 393 -9.23 8.74 25.30
C ASP A 393 -10.36 7.75 25.03
N TRP A 394 -10.65 7.50 23.76
CA TRP A 394 -11.68 6.56 23.33
C TRP A 394 -11.16 5.11 23.35
N PRO A 395 -12.00 4.15 23.76
CA PRO A 395 -11.65 2.74 23.69
C PRO A 395 -11.54 2.30 22.23
N SER A 396 -10.51 1.49 21.93
CA SER A 396 -10.41 0.82 20.64
C SER A 396 -11.48 -0.26 20.50
N LEU A 397 -11.76 -0.70 19.27
CA LEU A 397 -12.73 -1.76 19.03
C LEU A 397 -12.39 -3.05 19.81
N PRO A 398 -11.12 -3.52 19.92
CA PRO A 398 -10.75 -4.61 20.82
C PRO A 398 -10.94 -4.34 22.32
N ASP A 399 -10.86 -3.08 22.77
CA ASP A 399 -11.15 -2.72 24.17
C ASP A 399 -12.65 -2.88 24.51
N LEU A 400 -13.52 -2.80 23.50
CA LEU A 400 -14.96 -3.03 23.63
C LEU A 400 -15.30 -4.50 23.41
N PHE A 401 -14.89 -5.05 22.28
CA PHE A 401 -15.15 -6.38 21.78
C PHE A 401 -13.83 -7.18 21.68
N PRO A 402 -13.42 -7.88 22.75
CA PRO A 402 -12.07 -8.47 22.84
C PRO A 402 -11.85 -9.65 21.89
N VAL A 403 -12.90 -10.34 21.46
CA VAL A 403 -12.80 -11.46 20.53
C VAL A 403 -13.14 -11.01 19.12
N SER A 404 -12.27 -11.32 18.16
CA SER A 404 -12.51 -11.13 16.73
C SER A 404 -11.90 -12.26 15.92
N PHE A 405 -12.40 -12.43 14.70
CA PHE A 405 -11.98 -13.51 13.81
C PHE A 405 -11.56 -12.93 12.46
N PRO A 406 -10.36 -13.26 11.94
CA PRO A 406 -10.01 -12.86 10.58
C PRO A 406 -10.89 -13.59 9.56
N GLY A 407 -11.04 -13.01 8.37
CA GLY A 407 -11.79 -13.64 7.28
C GLY A 407 -11.21 -14.99 6.85
N VAL A 408 -12.08 -15.83 6.29
CA VAL A 408 -11.68 -17.07 5.60
C VAL A 408 -10.85 -16.72 4.38
N LYS A 409 -9.82 -17.52 4.11
CA LYS A 409 -9.00 -17.41 2.91
C LYS A 409 -9.04 -18.72 2.15
N THR A 410 -9.67 -18.72 0.98
CA THR A 410 -9.79 -19.94 0.18
C THR A 410 -8.51 -20.21 -0.62
N SER A 411 -7.89 -19.14 -1.16
CA SER A 411 -6.81 -19.17 -2.17
C SER A 411 -7.15 -19.95 -3.45
N ARG A 412 -8.44 -20.32 -3.65
CA ARG A 412 -8.99 -21.16 -4.72
C ARG A 412 -10.43 -20.77 -5.03
N ASP A 413 -10.71 -19.46 -5.04
CA ASP A 413 -12.07 -18.89 -5.12
C ASP A 413 -12.86 -19.47 -6.30
N GLY A 414 -12.26 -19.53 -7.50
CA GLY A 414 -12.92 -20.03 -8.71
C GLY A 414 -13.41 -21.49 -8.60
N PHE A 415 -12.87 -22.26 -7.67
CA PHE A 415 -13.33 -23.63 -7.41
C PHE A 415 -14.32 -23.70 -6.24
N LEU A 416 -14.01 -23.05 -5.11
CA LEU A 416 -14.71 -23.21 -3.83
C LEU A 416 -15.87 -22.24 -3.59
N VAL A 417 -15.97 -21.17 -4.39
CA VAL A 417 -16.97 -20.11 -4.21
C VAL A 417 -17.78 -19.96 -5.50
N ASP A 418 -19.11 -19.83 -5.38
CA ASP A 418 -19.99 -19.56 -6.52
C ASP A 418 -21.22 -18.74 -6.14
N VAL A 419 -21.79 -18.01 -7.10
CA VAL A 419 -23.11 -17.38 -6.93
C VAL A 419 -24.24 -18.42 -7.01
N ASP A 420 -24.03 -19.51 -7.75
CA ASP A 420 -24.97 -20.60 -7.98
C ASP A 420 -24.57 -21.86 -7.21
N LEU A 421 -25.44 -22.27 -6.28
CA LEU A 421 -25.19 -23.42 -5.42
C LEU A 421 -25.06 -24.73 -6.22
N ASP A 422 -25.84 -24.89 -7.29
CA ASP A 422 -25.86 -26.14 -8.03
C ASP A 422 -24.56 -26.30 -8.83
N GLN A 423 -24.06 -25.22 -9.43
CA GLN A 423 -22.75 -25.23 -10.08
C GLN A 423 -21.61 -25.55 -9.10
N LEU A 424 -21.65 -24.96 -7.90
CA LEU A 424 -20.68 -25.26 -6.86
C LEU A 424 -20.74 -26.73 -6.43
N ARG A 425 -21.94 -27.26 -6.21
CA ARG A 425 -22.17 -28.68 -5.86
C ARG A 425 -21.63 -29.61 -6.94
N THR A 426 -21.85 -29.31 -8.22
CA THR A 426 -21.31 -30.12 -9.33
C THR A 426 -19.79 -30.14 -9.30
N ARG A 427 -19.13 -28.98 -9.19
CA ARG A 427 -17.66 -28.91 -9.15
C ARG A 427 -17.07 -29.65 -7.94
N VAL A 428 -17.67 -29.47 -6.77
CA VAL A 428 -17.24 -30.14 -5.55
C VAL A 428 -17.48 -31.65 -5.64
N ALA A 429 -18.63 -32.09 -6.15
CA ALA A 429 -18.92 -33.51 -6.35
C ALA A 429 -17.89 -34.20 -7.27
N ASP A 430 -17.48 -33.54 -8.36
CA ASP A 430 -16.39 -34.04 -9.22
C ASP A 430 -15.10 -34.25 -8.42
N TYR A 431 -14.71 -33.30 -7.56
CA TYR A 431 -13.48 -33.40 -6.76
C TYR A 431 -13.49 -34.59 -5.79
N PHE A 432 -14.67 -34.91 -5.23
CA PHE A 432 -14.91 -36.06 -4.36
C PHE A 432 -15.24 -37.37 -5.13
N ASN A 433 -15.23 -37.37 -6.46
CA ASN A 433 -15.48 -38.56 -7.25
C ASN A 433 -14.21 -39.40 -7.40
N ALA A 434 -14.19 -40.57 -6.73
CA ALA A 434 -13.06 -41.50 -6.77
C ALA A 434 -12.78 -42.10 -8.17
N THR A 435 -13.73 -42.02 -9.10
CA THR A 435 -13.53 -42.49 -10.48
C THR A 435 -12.74 -41.49 -11.33
N LEU A 436 -12.66 -40.21 -10.92
CA LEU A 436 -11.88 -39.18 -11.60
C LEU A 436 -10.45 -39.13 -11.06
N SER A 437 -9.46 -39.36 -11.92
CA SER A 437 -8.04 -39.29 -11.53
C SER A 437 -7.61 -37.86 -11.15
N HIS A 438 -6.47 -37.73 -10.47
CA HIS A 438 -5.90 -36.41 -10.15
C HIS A 438 -5.62 -35.58 -11.41
N GLN A 439 -5.19 -36.24 -12.49
CA GLN A 439 -4.95 -35.60 -13.78
C GLN A 439 -6.24 -35.06 -14.40
N GLU A 440 -7.35 -35.81 -14.31
CA GLU A 440 -8.63 -35.35 -14.86
C GLU A 440 -9.20 -34.16 -14.08
N ILE A 441 -9.09 -34.18 -12.74
CA ILE A 441 -9.44 -33.01 -11.93
C ILE A 441 -8.54 -31.82 -12.24
N ALA A 442 -7.22 -32.01 -12.41
CA ALA A 442 -6.32 -30.93 -12.77
C ALA A 442 -6.64 -30.34 -14.16
N ARG A 443 -7.13 -31.15 -15.09
CA ARG A 443 -7.57 -30.70 -16.41
C ARG A 443 -8.83 -29.85 -16.35
N ARG A 444 -9.81 -30.25 -15.52
CA ARG A 444 -11.09 -29.53 -15.36
C ARG A 444 -10.96 -28.30 -14.46
N TYR A 445 -10.20 -28.42 -13.38
CA TYR A 445 -10.10 -27.45 -12.30
C TYR A 445 -8.63 -27.23 -11.91
N PRO A 446 -7.82 -26.61 -12.79
CA PRO A 446 -6.37 -26.51 -12.59
C PRO A 446 -5.98 -25.81 -11.28
N ALA A 447 -6.74 -24.80 -10.86
CA ALA A 447 -6.44 -24.03 -9.65
C ALA A 447 -6.49 -24.86 -8.36
N VAL A 448 -7.42 -25.82 -8.24
CA VAL A 448 -7.53 -26.65 -7.02
C VAL A 448 -6.43 -27.72 -6.95
N MET A 449 -5.81 -28.05 -8.09
CA MET A 449 -4.75 -29.07 -8.18
C MET A 449 -3.32 -28.51 -8.21
N LYS A 450 -3.15 -27.19 -8.02
CA LYS A 450 -1.83 -26.54 -7.99
C LYS A 450 -1.19 -26.62 -6.59
N THR A 451 -0.14 -27.42 -6.45
CA THR A 451 0.66 -27.50 -5.20
C THR A 451 1.44 -26.21 -4.93
N THR A 452 1.55 -25.84 -3.65
CA THR A 452 2.32 -24.70 -3.14
C THR A 452 3.09 -25.12 -1.90
N ALA A 453 3.97 -24.26 -1.37
CA ALA A 453 4.74 -24.55 -0.15
C ALA A 453 3.87 -24.93 1.08
N ARG A 454 2.60 -24.50 1.14
CA ARG A 454 1.68 -24.77 2.25
C ARG A 454 0.49 -25.67 1.90
N PHE A 455 0.44 -26.19 0.66
CA PHE A 455 -0.68 -26.99 0.17
C PHE A 455 -0.20 -28.03 -0.84
N ASP A 456 -0.38 -29.30 -0.50
CA ASP A 456 -0.19 -30.41 -1.43
C ASP A 456 -1.54 -30.90 -1.95
N ALA A 457 -1.79 -30.69 -3.25
CA ALA A 457 -3.11 -30.95 -3.84
C ALA A 457 -3.49 -32.42 -3.81
N HIS A 458 -2.52 -33.32 -4.04
CA HIS A 458 -2.76 -34.76 -4.12
C HIS A 458 -3.09 -35.31 -2.74
N THR A 459 -2.28 -34.98 -1.74
CA THR A 459 -2.45 -35.39 -0.34
C THR A 459 -3.79 -34.91 0.22
N VAL A 460 -4.15 -33.65 -0.03
CA VAL A 460 -5.43 -33.10 0.43
C VAL A 460 -6.60 -33.83 -0.22
N ARG A 461 -6.56 -34.05 -1.54
CA ARG A 461 -7.64 -34.76 -2.24
C ARG A 461 -7.77 -36.19 -1.75
N ASP A 462 -6.67 -36.92 -1.62
CA ASP A 462 -6.66 -38.31 -1.15
C ASP A 462 -7.24 -38.44 0.26
N ALA A 463 -6.92 -37.50 1.16
CA ALA A 463 -7.51 -37.47 2.50
C ALA A 463 -9.03 -37.26 2.46
N LEU A 464 -9.50 -36.33 1.61
CA LEU A 464 -10.92 -36.02 1.45
C LEU A 464 -11.69 -37.15 0.77
N LEU A 465 -11.10 -37.86 -0.19
CA LEU A 465 -11.72 -39.06 -0.79
C LEU A 465 -11.88 -40.18 0.25
N LYS A 466 -10.89 -40.37 1.12
CA LYS A 466 -10.97 -41.37 2.22
C LYS A 466 -12.05 -41.04 3.24
N ARG A 467 -12.29 -39.75 3.51
CA ARG A 467 -13.37 -39.29 4.39
C ARG A 467 -14.77 -39.66 3.86
N GLY A 468 -14.90 -39.85 2.55
CA GLY A 468 -16.19 -39.89 1.87
C GLY A 468 -16.62 -38.50 1.43
N GLY A 469 -17.65 -38.44 0.58
CA GLY A 469 -18.07 -37.30 -0.24
C GLY A 469 -18.21 -35.93 0.44
N PRO A 470 -18.66 -34.90 -0.30
CA PRO A 470 -18.78 -33.59 0.29
C PRO A 470 -19.84 -33.57 1.39
N LEU A 471 -19.50 -32.98 2.53
CA LEU A 471 -20.44 -32.73 3.62
C LEU A 471 -21.46 -31.66 3.19
N ASP A 472 -22.76 -31.96 3.28
CA ASP A 472 -23.82 -30.99 2.95
C ASP A 472 -23.75 -29.73 3.80
N ALA A 473 -23.41 -29.87 5.09
CA ALA A 473 -23.20 -28.75 6.01
C ALA A 473 -22.01 -27.84 5.63
N GLY A 474 -21.17 -28.28 4.68
CA GLY A 474 -20.09 -27.48 4.12
C GLY A 474 -20.57 -26.41 3.14
N PHE A 475 -21.75 -26.57 2.51
CA PHE A 475 -22.28 -25.57 1.58
C PHE A 475 -23.00 -24.46 2.33
N ILE A 476 -22.31 -23.34 2.54
CA ILE A 476 -22.80 -22.24 3.38
C ILE A 476 -22.89 -20.92 2.61
N ARG A 477 -23.76 -20.03 3.07
CA ARG A 477 -23.76 -18.63 2.64
C ARG A 477 -22.46 -17.96 3.11
N PHE A 478 -21.88 -17.16 2.23
CA PHE A 478 -20.54 -16.60 2.39
C PHE A 478 -20.53 -15.15 1.95
N ALA A 479 -20.18 -14.24 2.85
CA ALA A 479 -19.97 -12.84 2.53
C ALA A 479 -18.67 -12.69 1.74
N TYR A 480 -18.76 -12.75 0.41
CA TYR A 480 -17.59 -12.75 -0.47
C TYR A 480 -17.03 -11.34 -0.62
N ARG A 481 -17.89 -10.33 -0.84
CA ARG A 481 -17.56 -8.90 -0.86
C ARG A 481 -18.70 -8.14 -0.18
N PRO A 482 -18.52 -6.86 0.20
CA PRO A 482 -19.65 -6.06 0.68
C PRO A 482 -20.81 -6.07 -0.33
N PHE A 483 -22.02 -6.38 0.14
CA PHE A 483 -23.23 -6.59 -0.69
C PHE A 483 -23.18 -7.75 -1.72
N ASP A 484 -22.19 -8.65 -1.66
CA ASP A 484 -22.12 -9.83 -2.53
C ASP A 484 -22.03 -11.12 -1.69
N ILE A 485 -23.20 -11.72 -1.43
CA ILE A 485 -23.32 -12.98 -0.69
C ILE A 485 -23.40 -14.14 -1.67
N ARG A 486 -22.47 -15.08 -1.54
CA ARG A 486 -22.27 -16.24 -2.40
C ARG A 486 -22.40 -17.54 -1.61
N TRP A 487 -22.19 -18.65 -2.28
CA TRP A 487 -22.01 -19.97 -1.68
C TRP A 487 -20.53 -20.30 -1.58
N LEU A 488 -20.13 -20.88 -0.45
CA LEU A 488 -18.80 -21.44 -0.21
C LEU A 488 -18.97 -22.92 0.13
N TYR A 489 -18.09 -23.76 -0.41
CA TYR A 489 -17.85 -25.09 0.18
C TYR A 489 -16.77 -24.99 1.24
N TRP A 490 -17.20 -24.95 2.50
CA TRP A 490 -16.35 -24.84 3.66
C TRP A 490 -15.92 -26.23 4.16
N GLU A 491 -14.61 -26.45 4.23
CA GLU A 491 -14.00 -27.71 4.62
C GLU A 491 -13.04 -27.45 5.80
N GLY A 492 -13.34 -28.08 6.95
CA GLY A 492 -12.71 -27.77 8.24
C GLY A 492 -11.48 -28.61 8.60
N GLU A 493 -11.22 -29.72 7.92
CA GLU A 493 -10.24 -30.72 8.36
C GLU A 493 -8.89 -30.55 7.66
N THR A 494 -8.88 -30.16 6.38
CA THR A 494 -7.67 -30.12 5.55
C THR A 494 -7.21 -28.69 5.24
N LYS A 495 -6.35 -28.56 4.21
CA LYS A 495 -5.86 -27.29 3.63
C LYS A 495 -6.51 -26.96 2.28
N LEU A 496 -7.65 -27.58 1.96
CA LEU A 496 -8.45 -27.20 0.79
C LEU A 496 -8.77 -25.69 0.83
N LEU A 497 -9.14 -25.19 2.00
CA LEU A 497 -9.06 -23.77 2.36
C LEU A 497 -7.68 -23.45 2.94
N ASP A 498 -7.05 -22.38 2.46
CA ASP A 498 -5.73 -21.92 2.94
C ASP A 498 -5.80 -21.50 4.43
N GLU A 499 -6.79 -20.66 4.77
CA GLU A 499 -7.14 -20.27 6.15
C GLU A 499 -8.64 -20.47 6.38
N LYS A 500 -8.99 -21.65 6.90
CA LYS A 500 -10.39 -22.11 7.14
C LYS A 500 -11.12 -21.47 8.32
N ARG A 501 -10.37 -20.95 9.30
CA ARG A 501 -10.89 -20.28 10.51
C ARG A 501 -11.93 -21.14 11.26
N VAL A 502 -11.52 -22.34 11.69
CA VAL A 502 -12.41 -23.29 12.40
C VAL A 502 -13.06 -22.68 13.64
N ASP A 503 -12.34 -21.84 14.38
CA ASP A 503 -12.86 -21.19 15.59
C ASP A 503 -13.91 -20.10 15.30
N TYR A 504 -13.95 -19.56 14.07
CA TYR A 504 -14.95 -18.57 13.67
C TYR A 504 -16.32 -19.24 13.45
N ARG A 505 -16.33 -20.43 12.84
CA ARG A 505 -17.57 -21.07 12.36
C ARG A 505 -18.64 -21.31 13.45
N PRO A 506 -18.32 -21.74 14.68
CA PRO A 506 -19.30 -21.96 15.75
C PRO A 506 -20.09 -20.72 16.16
N HIS A 507 -19.54 -19.52 15.94
CA HIS A 507 -20.15 -18.26 16.32
C HIS A 507 -21.12 -17.71 15.24
N VAL A 508 -21.15 -18.33 14.06
CA VAL A 508 -22.06 -17.96 12.97
C VAL A 508 -23.38 -18.73 13.13
N PHE A 509 -24.35 -18.08 13.77
CA PHE A 509 -25.71 -18.57 14.00
C PHE A 509 -26.75 -17.47 13.78
N GLU A 510 -28.01 -17.88 13.63
CA GLU A 510 -29.11 -16.97 13.34
C GLU A 510 -29.27 -15.88 14.42
N GLY A 511 -29.39 -14.63 13.98
CA GLY A 511 -29.52 -13.46 14.85
C GLY A 511 -28.19 -12.89 15.38
N ASN A 512 -27.04 -13.54 15.18
CA ASN A 512 -25.76 -12.94 15.56
C ASN A 512 -25.31 -11.90 14.53
N LEU A 513 -24.90 -10.73 15.01
CA LEU A 513 -24.42 -9.63 14.18
C LEU A 513 -22.91 -9.48 14.32
N TRP A 514 -22.27 -9.08 13.23
CA TRP A 514 -20.82 -8.91 13.15
C TRP A 514 -20.49 -7.59 12.49
N VAL A 515 -19.49 -6.91 13.03
CA VAL A 515 -18.90 -5.72 12.40
C VAL A 515 -17.53 -6.09 11.85
N GLU A 516 -17.34 -5.84 10.56
CA GLU A 516 -16.02 -5.86 9.93
C GLU A 516 -15.26 -4.60 10.33
N ALA A 517 -14.02 -4.78 10.74
CA ALA A 517 -13.09 -3.68 10.96
C ALA A 517 -11.68 -4.16 10.64
N ARG A 518 -10.76 -3.20 10.54
CA ARG A 518 -9.35 -3.46 10.28
C ARG A 518 -8.51 -2.69 11.27
N GLU A 519 -7.39 -3.27 11.65
CA GLU A 519 -6.37 -2.55 12.41
C GLU A 519 -5.63 -1.55 11.54
N ARG A 520 -5.58 -1.81 10.23
CA ARG A 520 -4.87 -0.95 9.28
C ARG A 520 -5.48 -1.08 7.91
N GLU A 521 -5.27 -0.05 7.10
CA GLU A 521 -5.82 -0.02 5.76
C GLU A 521 -4.79 -0.42 4.70
N ALA A 522 -5.26 -1.20 3.72
CA ALA A 522 -4.45 -1.57 2.56
C ALA A 522 -4.27 -0.39 1.56
N LYS A 523 -5.17 0.60 1.62
CA LYS A 523 -5.22 1.78 0.74
C LYS A 523 -5.21 3.05 1.56
N GLU A 524 -5.07 4.19 0.90
CA GLU A 524 -5.01 5.50 1.56
C GLU A 524 -6.31 5.91 2.25
N ASN A 525 -7.44 5.33 1.86
CA ASN A 525 -8.76 5.66 2.41
C ASN A 525 -9.22 4.59 3.39
N PHE A 526 -9.71 5.04 4.55
CA PHE A 526 -10.39 4.20 5.53
C PHE A 526 -11.64 3.54 4.93
N SER A 527 -11.69 2.21 5.03
CA SER A 527 -12.88 1.43 4.72
C SER A 527 -13.80 1.50 5.91
N ARG A 528 -14.93 2.19 5.74
CA ARG A 528 -16.02 2.15 6.72
C ARG A 528 -16.37 0.67 6.95
N GLY A 529 -16.30 0.20 8.18
CA GLY A 529 -16.60 -1.18 8.52
C GLY A 529 -18.00 -1.57 8.04
N THR A 530 -18.25 -2.84 7.73
CA THR A 530 -19.58 -3.30 7.27
C THR A 530 -20.19 -4.32 8.20
N LEU A 531 -21.52 -4.41 8.18
CA LEU A 531 -22.23 -5.49 8.84
C LEU A 531 -22.09 -6.79 8.06
N VAL A 532 -21.90 -7.90 8.78
CA VAL A 532 -21.97 -9.26 8.25
C VAL A 532 -22.76 -10.17 9.20
N ARG A 533 -23.41 -11.21 8.66
CA ARG A 533 -24.10 -12.27 9.41
C ARG A 533 -23.61 -13.69 9.11
N HIS A 534 -22.83 -13.82 8.05
CA HIS A 534 -22.30 -15.08 7.55
C HIS A 534 -20.81 -15.18 7.84
N LEU A 535 -20.24 -16.35 7.57
CA LEU A 535 -18.80 -16.46 7.40
C LEU A 535 -18.36 -15.57 6.22
N ALA A 536 -17.21 -14.94 6.34
CA ALA A 536 -16.81 -13.88 5.41
C ALA A 536 -15.38 -14.05 4.88
N ASP A 537 -15.16 -13.58 3.66
CA ASP A 537 -13.82 -13.47 3.06
C ASP A 537 -13.03 -12.34 3.75
N ASN A 538 -11.76 -12.16 3.40
CA ASN A 538 -11.03 -10.94 3.76
C ASN A 538 -11.36 -9.77 2.80
N PHE A 539 -12.55 -9.76 2.20
CA PHE A 539 -13.02 -8.86 1.13
C PHE A 539 -11.96 -8.47 0.08
N GLY A 540 -11.05 -9.39 -0.26
CA GLY A 540 -9.95 -9.14 -1.19
C GLY A 540 -8.82 -8.21 -0.71
N ASN A 541 -8.86 -7.71 0.53
CA ASN A 541 -7.82 -6.86 1.11
C ASN A 541 -6.83 -7.62 2.02
N GLY A 542 -7.23 -8.77 2.57
CA GLY A 542 -6.37 -9.63 3.40
C GLY A 542 -6.17 -9.19 4.85
N LEU A 543 -6.89 -8.17 5.32
CA LEU A 543 -6.72 -7.53 6.63
C LEU A 543 -8.03 -7.43 7.44
N SER A 544 -9.17 -7.86 6.88
CA SER A 544 -10.48 -7.78 7.54
C SER A 544 -10.59 -8.74 8.74
N SER A 545 -11.06 -8.20 9.86
CA SER A 545 -11.46 -8.94 11.06
C SER A 545 -12.92 -8.68 11.39
N TYR A 546 -13.57 -9.69 11.97
CA TYR A 546 -14.99 -9.68 12.26
C TYR A 546 -15.22 -9.80 13.77
N PHE A 547 -15.90 -8.81 14.34
CA PHE A 547 -16.21 -8.74 15.77
C PHE A 547 -17.69 -9.13 15.99
N PRO A 548 -17.97 -10.28 16.63
CA PRO A 548 -19.34 -10.68 16.94
C PRO A 548 -19.92 -9.91 18.12
N VAL A 549 -21.24 -9.75 18.14
CA VAL A 549 -21.97 -9.30 19.34
C VAL A 549 -21.98 -10.41 20.41
N TRP A 550 -22.23 -11.65 19.99
CA TRP A 550 -22.38 -12.80 20.89
C TRP A 550 -21.36 -13.90 20.60
N LEU A 551 -20.80 -14.47 21.67
CA LEU A 551 -19.96 -15.67 21.65
C LEU A 551 -20.80 -16.87 22.06
N LYS A 552 -20.42 -18.04 21.52
CA LYS A 552 -21.00 -19.33 21.89
C LYS A 552 -20.00 -20.02 22.81
N GLU A 553 -20.45 -20.44 23.99
CA GLU A 553 -19.57 -21.12 24.96
C GLU A 553 -19.39 -22.60 24.57
N GLU A 554 -18.18 -23.11 24.74
CA GLU A 554 -17.93 -24.55 24.61
C GLU A 554 -18.34 -25.24 25.92
N GLY A 555 -19.49 -25.92 25.91
CA GLY A 555 -20.05 -26.62 27.07
C GLY A 555 -20.93 -27.81 26.70
N ILE A 556 -20.81 -28.88 27.48
CA ILE A 556 -21.37 -30.23 27.31
C ILE A 556 -22.91 -30.18 27.41
N GLY A 557 -23.60 -30.04 26.28
CA GLY A 557 -25.05 -30.10 26.19
C GLY A 557 -25.47 -30.42 24.76
N ASN A 558 -26.23 -31.50 24.59
CA ASN A 558 -26.61 -32.05 23.29
C ASN A 558 -27.81 -31.34 22.64
N ASP A 559 -28.19 -30.17 23.14
CA ASP A 559 -29.35 -29.41 22.66
C ASP A 559 -28.87 -28.13 21.96
N GLY A 560 -29.35 -27.92 20.73
CA GLY A 560 -28.80 -27.02 19.71
C GLY A 560 -28.70 -25.52 20.03
N ASP A 561 -29.12 -25.07 21.21
CA ASP A 561 -28.99 -23.69 21.70
C ASP A 561 -27.95 -23.61 22.83
N GLY A 562 -26.68 -23.76 22.46
CA GLY A 562 -25.57 -23.59 23.40
C GLY A 562 -25.62 -22.23 24.11
N VAL A 563 -25.12 -22.20 25.35
CA VAL A 563 -25.03 -20.99 26.18
C VAL A 563 -24.28 -19.88 25.43
N ARG A 564 -24.83 -18.66 25.45
CA ARG A 564 -24.27 -17.48 24.77
C ARG A 564 -23.83 -16.44 25.78
N SER A 565 -22.69 -15.82 25.53
CA SER A 565 -22.20 -14.68 26.32
C SER A 565 -21.90 -13.48 25.42
N PRO A 566 -22.12 -12.24 25.89
CA PRO A 566 -21.82 -11.06 25.08
C PRO A 566 -20.30 -10.91 24.94
N ASN A 567 -19.84 -10.55 23.74
CA ASN A 567 -18.43 -10.29 23.47
C ASN A 567 -18.03 -8.93 24.05
N LEU A 568 -17.94 -8.80 25.37
CA LEU A 568 -17.66 -7.53 26.03
C LEU A 568 -16.44 -7.66 26.94
N SER A 569 -15.56 -6.66 26.90
CA SER A 569 -14.58 -6.49 27.96
C SER A 569 -15.27 -6.19 29.29
N ARG A 570 -14.58 -6.46 30.41
CA ARG A 570 -15.12 -6.18 31.75
C ARG A 570 -15.48 -4.69 31.93
N THR A 571 -14.69 -3.80 31.34
CA THR A 571 -14.93 -2.34 31.37
C THR A 571 -16.16 -1.98 30.55
N ALA A 572 -16.28 -2.50 29.33
CA ALA A 572 -17.45 -2.26 28.49
C ALA A 572 -18.73 -2.81 29.14
N GLN A 573 -18.68 -3.99 29.74
CA GLN A 573 -19.82 -4.56 30.48
C GLN A 573 -20.28 -3.67 31.65
N ARG A 574 -19.33 -3.09 32.40
CA ARG A 574 -19.63 -2.14 33.50
C ARG A 574 -20.28 -0.87 32.96
N TYR A 575 -19.70 -0.30 31.90
CA TYR A 575 -20.20 0.91 31.25
C TYR A 575 -21.66 0.73 30.77
N LEU A 576 -21.96 -0.35 30.04
CA LEU A 576 -23.31 -0.62 29.55
C LEU A 576 -24.30 -0.85 30.70
N LYS A 577 -23.88 -1.55 31.76
CA LYS A 577 -24.70 -1.75 32.97
C LYS A 577 -25.03 -0.44 33.67
N CYS A 578 -24.08 0.50 33.74
CA CYS A 578 -24.29 1.82 34.34
C CYS A 578 -25.36 2.61 33.57
N LEU A 579 -25.29 2.58 32.23
CA LEU A 579 -26.22 3.29 31.37
C LEU A 579 -27.57 2.59 31.16
N GLY A 580 -27.69 1.31 31.52
CA GLY A 580 -28.90 0.52 31.31
C GLY A 580 -29.17 0.19 29.83
N VAL A 581 -28.13 0.01 29.03
CA VAL A 581 -28.18 -0.21 27.57
C VAL A 581 -27.67 -1.60 27.19
N SER A 582 -28.08 -2.12 26.04
CA SER A 582 -27.70 -3.48 25.62
C SER A 582 -26.39 -3.54 24.83
N VAL A 583 -25.86 -4.77 24.63
CA VAL A 583 -24.69 -4.99 23.76
C VAL A 583 -25.02 -4.67 22.29
N GLU A 584 -26.26 -4.90 21.87
CA GLU A 584 -26.76 -4.51 20.55
C GLU A 584 -26.79 -2.99 20.40
N ASP A 585 -27.17 -2.23 21.44
CA ASP A 585 -27.10 -0.76 21.37
C ASP A 585 -25.67 -0.28 21.14
N LEU A 586 -24.70 -0.86 21.85
CA LEU A 586 -23.27 -0.57 21.63
C LEU A 586 -22.83 -0.93 20.21
N PHE A 587 -23.19 -2.13 19.72
CA PHE A 587 -22.89 -2.57 18.35
C PHE A 587 -23.41 -1.59 17.30
N HIS A 588 -24.66 -1.16 17.43
CA HIS A 588 -25.26 -0.22 16.49
C HIS A 588 -24.63 1.17 16.61
N HIS A 589 -24.29 1.62 17.82
CA HIS A 589 -23.55 2.86 18.01
C HIS A 589 -22.18 2.82 17.30
N ILE A 590 -21.43 1.72 17.44
CA ILE A 590 -20.16 1.50 16.72
C ILE A 590 -20.38 1.66 15.21
N LEU A 591 -21.39 0.99 14.66
CA LEU A 591 -21.69 1.07 13.22
C LEU A 591 -22.03 2.50 12.79
N ALA A 592 -22.79 3.24 13.60
CA ALA A 592 -23.12 4.64 13.33
C ALA A 592 -21.86 5.54 13.32
N VAL A 593 -20.96 5.37 14.28
CA VAL A 593 -19.68 6.10 14.36
C VAL A 593 -18.82 5.81 13.14
N LEU A 594 -18.60 4.53 12.81
CA LEU A 594 -17.74 4.14 11.69
C LEU A 594 -18.24 4.67 10.34
N HIS A 595 -19.55 4.90 10.21
CA HIS A 595 -20.14 5.48 9.01
C HIS A 595 -20.20 7.02 9.01
N ALA A 596 -20.08 7.67 10.16
CA ALA A 596 -20.18 9.12 10.30
C ALA A 596 -19.04 9.85 9.54
N PRO A 597 -19.36 10.77 8.59
CA PRO A 597 -18.35 11.51 7.84
C PRO A 597 -17.40 12.32 8.74
N ALA A 598 -17.95 13.07 9.70
CA ALA A 598 -17.16 13.91 10.61
C ALA A 598 -16.13 13.11 11.42
N TYR A 599 -16.51 11.92 11.91
CA TYR A 599 -15.60 11.03 12.64
C TYR A 599 -14.43 10.57 11.75
N ARG A 600 -14.73 10.15 10.52
CA ARG A 600 -13.70 9.66 9.58
C ARG A 600 -12.79 10.78 9.08
N GLU A 601 -13.33 11.95 8.80
CA GLU A 601 -12.56 13.11 8.33
C GLU A 601 -11.60 13.61 9.42
N ALA A 602 -12.08 13.71 10.67
CA ALA A 602 -11.27 14.14 11.80
C ALA A 602 -10.15 13.15 12.17
N ASN A 603 -10.32 11.86 11.84
CA ASN A 603 -9.42 10.78 12.28
C ASN A 603 -8.82 9.94 11.15
N VAL A 604 -8.84 10.44 9.91
CA VAL A 604 -8.41 9.68 8.72
C VAL A 604 -6.96 9.18 8.84
N GLY A 605 -6.09 9.92 9.55
CA GLY A 605 -4.71 9.53 9.79
C GLY A 605 -4.62 8.31 10.71
N ALA A 606 -5.21 8.39 11.90
CA ALA A 606 -5.19 7.28 12.86
C ALA A 606 -5.94 6.04 12.35
N LEU A 607 -7.09 6.22 11.71
CA LEU A 607 -7.91 5.13 11.16
C LEU A 607 -7.18 4.27 10.11
N ARG A 608 -6.11 4.77 9.50
CA ARG A 608 -5.26 3.99 8.58
C ARG A 608 -4.25 3.10 9.30
N MET A 609 -3.89 3.45 10.54
CA MET A 609 -2.70 2.94 11.23
C MET A 609 -3.02 2.06 12.43
N GLU A 610 -4.20 2.20 13.04
CA GLU A 610 -4.64 1.37 14.17
C GLU A 610 -6.16 1.06 14.14
N TRP A 611 -6.59 0.22 15.07
CA TRP A 611 -8.01 -0.10 15.27
C TRP A 611 -8.85 1.17 15.47
N PRO A 612 -10.07 1.23 14.89
CA PRO A 612 -10.98 2.33 15.16
C PRO A 612 -11.26 2.47 16.66
N ARG A 613 -11.19 3.71 17.16
CA ARG A 613 -11.57 4.05 18.53
C ARG A 613 -12.93 4.73 18.55
N ILE A 614 -13.77 4.32 19.49
CA ILE A 614 -15.20 4.64 19.46
C ILE A 614 -15.52 5.69 20.52
N PRO A 615 -15.95 6.91 20.13
CA PRO A 615 -16.32 7.94 21.08
C PRO A 615 -17.55 7.52 21.89
N LEU A 616 -17.38 7.35 23.19
CA LEU A 616 -18.44 6.91 24.11
C LEU A 616 -18.68 7.99 25.20
N PRO A 617 -19.91 8.55 25.30
CA PRO A 617 -20.21 9.58 26.30
C PRO A 617 -20.02 9.08 27.75
N GLY A 618 -19.18 9.78 28.53
CA GLY A 618 -18.91 9.41 29.93
C GLY A 618 -18.08 8.14 30.09
N TRP A 619 -17.40 7.66 29.03
CA TRP A 619 -16.54 6.49 29.15
C TRP A 619 -15.38 6.73 30.14
N PRO A 620 -15.00 5.73 30.97
CA PRO A 620 -15.56 4.37 31.09
C PRO A 620 -16.69 4.22 32.13
N ASP A 621 -17.04 5.27 32.85
CA ASP A 621 -17.86 5.16 34.07
C ASP A 621 -19.36 5.44 33.84
N GLY A 622 -19.71 5.99 32.68
CA GLY A 622 -21.08 6.32 32.28
C GLY A 622 -21.67 7.51 33.06
N ASP A 623 -20.82 8.36 33.61
CA ASP A 623 -21.20 9.44 34.55
C ASP A 623 -21.59 10.75 33.85
N ALA A 624 -21.34 10.88 32.54
CA ALA A 624 -21.72 12.06 31.78
C ALA A 624 -23.25 12.21 31.68
N GLU A 625 -23.73 13.44 31.94
CA GLU A 625 -25.14 13.78 31.83
C GLU A 625 -25.67 13.50 30.41
N GLY A 626 -26.78 12.77 30.31
CA GLY A 626 -27.40 12.43 29.04
C GLY A 626 -26.69 11.34 28.23
N ALA A 627 -25.64 10.70 28.76
CA ALA A 627 -24.87 9.65 28.06
C ALA A 627 -25.76 8.53 27.49
N ALA A 628 -26.70 8.01 28.29
CA ALA A 628 -27.64 6.97 27.85
C ALA A 628 -28.51 7.42 26.67
N LYS A 629 -29.01 8.66 26.69
CA LYS A 629 -29.82 9.23 25.62
C LYS A 629 -29.00 9.46 24.34
N ALA A 630 -27.77 9.97 24.48
CA ALA A 630 -26.86 10.17 23.37
C ALA A 630 -26.50 8.84 22.69
N LEU A 631 -26.14 7.82 23.49
CA LEU A 631 -25.86 6.48 22.98
C LEU A 631 -27.10 5.88 22.30
N ALA A 632 -28.27 5.94 22.92
CA ALA A 632 -29.52 5.40 22.36
C ALA A 632 -29.89 6.07 21.02
N THR A 633 -29.68 7.39 20.91
CA THR A 633 -29.91 8.14 19.67
C THR A 633 -28.96 7.67 18.56
N SER A 634 -27.68 7.52 18.88
CA SER A 634 -26.69 7.02 17.93
C SER A 634 -26.94 5.56 17.54
N ALA A 635 -27.31 4.71 18.51
CA ALA A 635 -27.68 3.31 18.28
C ALA A 635 -28.94 3.17 17.42
N ALA A 636 -29.92 4.07 17.54
CA ALA A 636 -31.09 4.09 16.67
C ALA A 636 -30.72 4.30 15.20
N ARG A 637 -29.80 5.24 14.93
CA ARG A 637 -29.22 5.43 13.59
C ARG A 637 -28.44 4.20 13.14
N GLY A 638 -27.64 3.62 14.02
CA GLY A 638 -26.92 2.38 13.75
C GLY A 638 -27.83 1.23 13.35
N ARG A 639 -29.01 1.09 13.97
CA ARG A 639 -30.02 0.08 13.60
C ARG A 639 -30.61 0.31 12.21
N GLU A 640 -30.75 1.55 11.78
CA GLU A 640 -31.17 1.87 10.42
C GLU A 640 -30.07 1.51 9.41
N LEU A 641 -28.83 1.90 9.70
CA LEU A 641 -27.66 1.55 8.88
C LEU A 641 -27.46 0.04 8.79
N ALA A 642 -27.59 -0.69 9.89
CA ALA A 642 -27.48 -2.15 9.92
C ALA A 642 -28.49 -2.82 8.98
N ARG A 643 -29.75 -2.33 8.94
CA ARG A 643 -30.78 -2.81 8.00
C ARG A 643 -30.42 -2.50 6.55
N LEU A 644 -29.85 -1.33 6.28
CA LEU A 644 -29.46 -0.92 4.93
C LEU A 644 -28.24 -1.69 4.42
N LEU A 645 -27.26 -1.98 5.29
CA LEU A 645 -26.02 -2.69 4.97
C LEU A 645 -26.21 -4.20 4.78
N ASP A 646 -27.30 -4.76 5.28
CA ASP A 646 -27.61 -6.17 5.11
C ASP A 646 -28.28 -6.43 3.74
N PRO A 647 -27.59 -7.07 2.77
CA PRO A 647 -28.16 -7.32 1.45
C PRO A 647 -29.37 -8.26 1.46
N GLU A 648 -29.52 -9.12 2.47
CA GLU A 648 -30.52 -10.19 2.47
C GLU A 648 -31.80 -9.85 3.25
N ALA A 649 -31.80 -8.82 4.12
CA ALA A 649 -33.00 -8.40 4.84
C ALA A 649 -33.79 -7.33 4.07
N PRO A 650 -35.10 -7.51 3.81
CA PRO A 650 -35.92 -6.47 3.20
C PRO A 650 -35.98 -5.21 4.06
N VAL A 651 -36.03 -4.04 3.42
CA VAL A 651 -36.10 -2.74 4.08
C VAL A 651 -37.38 -2.02 3.63
N PRO A 652 -38.39 -1.86 4.52
CA PRO A 652 -39.61 -1.14 4.21
C PRO A 652 -39.33 0.26 3.66
N GLY A 653 -39.99 0.62 2.56
CA GLY A 653 -39.80 1.90 1.89
C GLY A 653 -38.56 2.01 1.00
N VAL A 654 -37.64 1.03 1.03
CA VAL A 654 -36.38 1.05 0.25
C VAL A 654 -36.29 -0.12 -0.72
N THR A 655 -36.43 -1.35 -0.22
CA THR A 655 -36.44 -2.57 -1.04
C THR A 655 -37.77 -3.33 -0.94
N GLN A 656 -38.62 -2.98 0.04
CA GLN A 656 -39.95 -3.55 0.23
C GLN A 656 -41.03 -2.47 0.13
N GLY A 657 -42.06 -2.73 -0.67
CA GLY A 657 -43.10 -1.75 -1.00
C GLY A 657 -44.14 -1.45 0.10
N PRO A 658 -44.85 -0.30 0.03
CA PRO A 658 -44.67 0.76 -0.96
C PRO A 658 -43.34 1.51 -0.76
N LEU A 659 -42.64 1.78 -1.86
CA LEU A 659 -41.33 2.45 -1.83
C LEU A 659 -41.51 3.97 -1.62
N ARG A 660 -40.54 4.61 -0.94
CA ARG A 660 -40.51 6.07 -0.86
C ARG A 660 -40.36 6.67 -2.27
N PRO A 661 -41.07 7.78 -2.61
CA PRO A 661 -41.06 8.35 -3.96
C PRO A 661 -39.64 8.59 -4.52
N GLU A 662 -38.75 9.13 -3.69
CA GLU A 662 -37.37 9.46 -4.06
C GLU A 662 -36.48 8.22 -4.26
N ILE A 663 -36.86 7.06 -3.70
CA ILE A 663 -36.14 5.79 -3.86
C ILE A 663 -36.71 4.96 -5.02
N ALA A 664 -38.01 5.06 -5.29
CA ALA A 664 -38.72 4.25 -6.27
C ALA A 664 -38.14 4.39 -7.69
N THR A 665 -37.65 5.58 -8.04
CA THR A 665 -37.08 5.90 -9.35
C THR A 665 -35.63 5.46 -9.52
N ILE A 666 -34.95 5.01 -8.46
CA ILE A 666 -33.51 4.68 -8.49
C ILE A 666 -33.28 3.27 -9.06
N ALA A 667 -32.33 3.17 -9.98
CA ALA A 667 -31.87 1.94 -10.60
C ALA A 667 -33.01 1.08 -11.16
N VAL A 668 -33.95 1.67 -11.89
CA VAL A 668 -35.10 0.92 -12.41
C VAL A 668 -34.68 0.15 -13.67
N PRO A 669 -34.87 -1.19 -13.74
CA PRO A 669 -34.59 -1.94 -14.97
C PRO A 669 -35.45 -1.43 -16.13
N ALA A 670 -34.82 -1.19 -17.28
CA ALA A 670 -35.45 -0.66 -18.47
C ALA A 670 -34.82 -1.24 -19.75
N THR A 671 -35.54 -1.11 -20.86
CA THR A 671 -35.05 -1.44 -22.20
C THR A 671 -35.22 -0.25 -23.13
N ASN A 672 -34.37 -0.15 -24.16
CA ASN A 672 -34.43 0.95 -25.12
C ASN A 672 -35.77 1.04 -25.87
N ASP A 673 -36.49 -0.08 -25.99
CA ASP A 673 -37.77 -0.18 -26.69
C ASP A 673 -38.99 -0.22 -25.75
N GLY A 674 -38.79 -0.02 -24.44
CA GLY A 674 -39.86 0.05 -23.45
C GLY A 674 -40.58 -1.28 -23.15
N ARG A 675 -40.11 -2.39 -23.71
CA ARG A 675 -40.66 -3.73 -23.45
C ARG A 675 -40.01 -4.39 -22.24
N ASN A 676 -40.71 -5.35 -21.64
CA ASN A 676 -40.19 -6.14 -20.52
C ASN A 676 -38.90 -6.90 -20.92
N MET A 677 -38.00 -7.09 -19.96
CA MET A 677 -36.80 -7.90 -20.13
C MET A 677 -37.14 -9.39 -20.18
N THR A 678 -36.54 -10.11 -21.13
CA THR A 678 -36.70 -11.55 -21.32
C THR A 678 -35.41 -12.20 -21.79
N GLY A 679 -35.14 -13.45 -21.39
CA GLY A 679 -34.03 -14.26 -21.91
C GLY A 679 -32.68 -13.54 -21.90
N GLU A 680 -32.10 -13.31 -23.09
CA GLU A 680 -30.78 -12.70 -23.24
C GLU A 680 -30.72 -11.20 -22.87
N ASP A 681 -31.86 -10.53 -22.62
CA ASP A 681 -31.85 -9.18 -22.04
C ASP A 681 -31.17 -9.13 -20.68
N PHE A 682 -31.17 -10.25 -19.95
CA PHE A 682 -30.52 -10.41 -18.67
C PHE A 682 -29.01 -10.67 -18.80
N ALA A 683 -28.48 -10.87 -20.00
CA ALA A 683 -27.06 -11.11 -20.19
C ALA A 683 -26.25 -9.83 -20.01
N VAL A 684 -25.24 -9.88 -19.14
CA VAL A 684 -24.27 -8.80 -18.98
C VAL A 684 -23.19 -8.98 -20.04
N THR A 685 -23.22 -8.12 -21.05
CA THR A 685 -22.28 -8.12 -22.20
C THR A 685 -21.68 -6.73 -22.48
N ALA A 686 -21.89 -5.79 -21.57
CA ALA A 686 -21.41 -4.41 -21.67
C ALA A 686 -19.92 -4.22 -21.30
N GLY A 687 -19.15 -5.30 -21.06
CA GLY A 687 -17.71 -5.22 -20.86
C GLY A 687 -17.31 -4.66 -19.48
N TRP A 688 -17.98 -5.11 -18.44
CA TRP A 688 -17.73 -4.82 -17.03
C TRP A 688 -16.58 -5.61 -16.42
N GLY A 689 -16.24 -6.80 -16.93
CA GLY A 689 -15.19 -7.63 -16.35
C GLY A 689 -14.50 -8.57 -17.33
N HIS A 690 -13.30 -9.02 -16.98
CA HIS A 690 -12.64 -10.13 -17.66
C HIS A 690 -11.80 -10.97 -16.68
N SER A 691 -11.53 -12.22 -17.06
CA SER A 691 -10.61 -13.09 -16.34
C SER A 691 -9.17 -12.59 -16.52
N GLY A 692 -8.48 -12.33 -15.41
CA GLY A 692 -7.06 -12.04 -15.32
C GLY A 692 -6.24 -13.30 -15.04
N ALA A 693 -4.97 -13.13 -14.67
CA ALA A 693 -4.13 -14.25 -14.27
C ALA A 693 -4.63 -14.91 -12.97
N GLY A 694 -4.70 -16.25 -12.94
CA GLY A 694 -5.01 -17.02 -11.73
C GLY A 694 -6.45 -16.87 -11.21
N ASP A 695 -7.44 -16.91 -12.10
CA ASP A 695 -8.88 -16.80 -11.81
C ASP A 695 -9.35 -15.46 -11.20
N VAL A 696 -8.48 -14.44 -11.17
CA VAL A 696 -8.84 -13.11 -10.65
C VAL A 696 -9.69 -12.35 -11.67
N VAL A 697 -10.89 -11.92 -11.27
CA VAL A 697 -11.74 -11.07 -12.11
C VAL A 697 -11.37 -9.59 -11.96
N MET A 698 -10.97 -8.99 -13.09
CA MET A 698 -10.58 -7.59 -13.17
C MET A 698 -11.72 -6.74 -13.74
N PRO A 699 -12.15 -5.66 -13.05
CA PRO A 699 -13.16 -4.74 -13.56
C PRO A 699 -12.66 -3.97 -14.80
N ARG A 700 -13.54 -3.75 -15.76
CA ARG A 700 -13.35 -2.85 -16.91
C ARG A 700 -14.27 -1.64 -16.80
N GLN A 701 -14.23 -0.77 -17.80
CA GLN A 701 -15.02 0.47 -17.81
C GLN A 701 -16.53 0.20 -17.84
N GLY A 702 -16.97 -0.84 -18.57
CA GLY A 702 -18.38 -1.07 -18.84
C GLY A 702 -18.99 -0.01 -19.76
N ARG A 703 -20.33 -0.01 -19.87
CA ARG A 703 -21.10 1.01 -20.57
C ARG A 703 -22.02 1.75 -19.59
N ILE A 704 -21.78 3.04 -19.43
CA ILE A 704 -22.64 3.98 -18.71
C ILE A 704 -22.94 5.19 -19.58
N VAL A 705 -24.09 5.81 -19.36
CA VAL A 705 -24.44 7.10 -19.97
C VAL A 705 -24.77 8.06 -18.85
N GLU A 706 -23.97 9.10 -18.68
CA GLU A 706 -24.26 10.21 -17.77
C GLU A 706 -25.29 11.14 -18.40
N ARG A 707 -26.26 11.57 -17.61
CA ARG A 707 -27.31 12.50 -18.04
C ARG A 707 -27.88 13.28 -16.86
N ALA A 708 -28.59 14.36 -17.18
CA ALA A 708 -29.47 15.02 -16.23
C ALA A 708 -30.67 14.12 -15.87
N TYR A 709 -31.28 14.42 -14.73
CA TYR A 709 -32.55 13.82 -14.31
C TYR A 709 -33.69 14.19 -15.26
N LYS A 710 -34.60 13.26 -15.50
CA LYS A 710 -35.85 13.53 -16.23
C LYS A 710 -36.84 14.28 -15.34
N PRO A 711 -37.83 15.02 -15.89
CA PRO A 711 -38.77 15.79 -15.08
C PRO A 711 -39.52 14.97 -14.02
N ASP A 712 -39.90 13.73 -14.34
CA ASP A 712 -40.56 12.79 -13.42
C ASP A 712 -39.60 12.29 -12.34
N GLU A 713 -38.35 11.96 -12.70
CA GLU A 713 -37.30 11.59 -11.75
C GLU A 713 -36.98 12.75 -10.80
N SER A 714 -36.81 13.97 -11.33
CA SER A 714 -36.58 15.17 -10.54
C SER A 714 -37.72 15.50 -9.58
N SER A 715 -38.96 15.40 -10.07
CA SER A 715 -40.14 15.63 -9.24
C SER A 715 -40.28 14.60 -8.12
N ALA A 716 -39.91 13.34 -8.36
CA ALA A 716 -39.97 12.30 -7.34
C ALA A 716 -38.84 12.42 -6.30
N MET A 717 -37.64 12.84 -6.73
CA MET A 717 -36.46 12.95 -5.86
C MET A 717 -36.45 14.24 -5.03
N GLY A 718 -36.97 15.35 -5.57
CA GLY A 718 -37.01 16.64 -4.88
C GLY A 718 -35.65 17.05 -4.34
N ASP A 719 -35.62 17.47 -3.06
CA ASP A 719 -34.40 17.93 -2.37
C ASP A 719 -33.32 16.84 -2.22
N SER A 720 -33.68 15.57 -2.42
CA SER A 720 -32.73 14.44 -2.36
C SER A 720 -31.62 14.54 -3.41
N ILE A 721 -31.85 15.26 -4.52
CA ILE A 721 -30.85 15.50 -5.58
C ILE A 721 -29.60 16.17 -5.01
N ALA A 722 -29.76 17.14 -4.09
CA ALA A 722 -28.63 17.83 -3.48
C ALA A 722 -27.68 16.88 -2.73
N THR A 723 -28.21 15.75 -2.22
CA THR A 723 -27.44 14.72 -1.52
C THR A 723 -26.94 13.62 -2.47
N LEU A 724 -27.74 13.26 -3.48
CA LEU A 724 -27.47 12.13 -4.37
C LEU A 724 -26.66 12.51 -5.62
N GLY A 725 -26.42 13.80 -5.84
CA GLY A 725 -25.66 14.37 -6.94
C GLY A 725 -26.56 15.02 -7.99
N GLU A 726 -26.01 15.98 -8.74
CA GLU A 726 -26.76 16.73 -9.77
C GLU A 726 -26.89 15.96 -11.10
N SER A 727 -26.14 14.87 -11.26
CA SER A 727 -26.20 13.98 -12.42
C SER A 727 -26.51 12.54 -12.03
N THR A 728 -26.99 11.78 -13.01
CA THR A 728 -27.30 10.36 -12.86
C THR A 728 -26.76 9.57 -14.05
N PHE A 729 -26.54 8.27 -13.83
CA PHE A 729 -26.09 7.33 -14.84
C PHE A 729 -27.21 6.36 -15.24
N ASP A 730 -27.29 6.05 -16.52
CA ASP A 730 -27.92 4.83 -17.02
C ASP A 730 -26.85 3.76 -17.18
N VAL A 731 -26.98 2.65 -16.46
CA VAL A 731 -25.96 1.59 -16.32
C VAL A 731 -26.38 0.37 -17.14
N TYR A 732 -25.65 0.07 -18.22
CA TYR A 732 -26.07 -0.93 -19.20
C TYR A 732 -25.66 -2.35 -18.79
N LEU A 733 -26.58 -3.30 -18.93
CA LEU A 733 -26.26 -4.73 -18.93
C LEU A 733 -25.68 -5.13 -20.29
N ASN A 734 -26.32 -4.66 -21.36
CA ASN A 734 -25.98 -4.95 -22.75
C ASN A 734 -26.47 -3.81 -23.65
N ASN A 735 -26.53 -4.00 -24.96
CA ASN A 735 -26.95 -2.94 -25.89
C ASN A 735 -28.43 -2.56 -25.82
N ARG A 736 -29.28 -3.38 -25.18
CA ARG A 736 -30.73 -3.18 -25.11
C ARG A 736 -31.23 -2.86 -23.70
N ALA A 737 -30.73 -3.56 -22.68
CA ALA A 737 -31.20 -3.46 -21.31
C ALA A 737 -30.21 -2.73 -20.39
N PHE A 738 -30.75 -1.95 -19.47
CA PHE A 738 -30.00 -1.10 -18.54
C PHE A 738 -30.80 -0.81 -17.26
N TRP A 739 -30.12 -0.41 -16.20
CA TRP A 739 -30.76 0.26 -15.07
C TRP A 739 -30.72 1.77 -15.32
N ARG A 740 -31.89 2.40 -15.33
CA ARG A 740 -31.99 3.86 -15.46
C ARG A 740 -31.89 4.54 -14.10
N ASN A 741 -31.40 5.78 -14.10
CA ASN A 741 -31.41 6.67 -12.94
C ASN A 741 -30.64 6.09 -11.73
N VAL A 742 -29.35 5.79 -11.92
CA VAL A 742 -28.41 5.51 -10.82
C VAL A 742 -27.66 6.80 -10.48
N PRO A 743 -27.99 7.49 -9.37
CA PRO A 743 -27.37 8.77 -9.03
C PRO A 743 -25.84 8.70 -8.93
N ALA A 744 -25.16 9.82 -9.21
CA ALA A 744 -23.71 9.81 -9.28
C ALA A 744 -23.01 9.37 -7.98
N THR A 745 -23.49 9.84 -6.83
CA THR A 745 -22.91 9.44 -5.53
C THR A 745 -23.14 7.95 -5.24
N VAL A 746 -24.31 7.42 -5.62
CA VAL A 746 -24.65 5.99 -5.52
C VAL A 746 -23.74 5.14 -6.40
N TRP A 747 -23.50 5.56 -7.64
CA TRP A 747 -22.61 4.85 -8.55
C TRP A 747 -21.18 4.80 -8.04
N THR A 748 -20.67 5.93 -7.54
CA THR A 748 -19.29 6.06 -7.03
C THR A 748 -19.10 5.53 -5.60
N TYR A 749 -20.14 4.99 -4.97
CA TYR A 749 -20.05 4.51 -3.59
C TYR A 749 -19.03 3.38 -3.43
N ASN A 750 -18.13 3.56 -2.46
CA ASN A 750 -17.07 2.62 -2.14
C ASN A 750 -17.25 2.03 -0.74
N LEU A 751 -17.08 0.71 -0.63
CA LEU A 751 -17.07 -0.02 0.64
C LEU A 751 -16.08 -1.19 0.53
N GLY A 752 -15.32 -1.46 1.59
CA GLY A 752 -14.30 -2.52 1.55
C GLY A 752 -13.09 -2.21 0.65
N GLY A 753 -12.98 -1.00 0.10
CA GLY A 753 -11.91 -0.61 -0.83
C GLY A 753 -12.25 -0.76 -2.32
N TYR A 754 -13.53 -0.99 -2.67
CA TYR A 754 -13.99 -1.12 -4.06
C TYR A 754 -15.31 -0.37 -4.29
N GLN A 755 -15.52 0.06 -5.54
CA GLN A 755 -16.80 0.61 -6.00
C GLN A 755 -17.83 -0.53 -6.08
N VAL A 756 -18.83 -0.52 -5.20
CA VAL A 756 -19.68 -1.69 -4.89
C VAL A 756 -20.40 -2.22 -6.12
N LEU A 757 -21.20 -1.37 -6.79
CA LEU A 757 -22.02 -1.77 -7.93
C LEU A 757 -21.19 -2.23 -9.14
N LYS A 758 -20.11 -1.50 -9.45
CA LYS A 758 -19.20 -1.83 -10.54
C LYS A 758 -18.46 -3.15 -10.29
N LYS A 759 -17.95 -3.36 -9.08
CA LYS A 759 -17.25 -4.60 -8.72
C LYS A 759 -18.21 -5.79 -8.79
N TRP A 760 -19.45 -5.63 -8.33
CA TRP A 760 -20.48 -6.66 -8.45
C TRP A 760 -20.72 -7.04 -9.91
N LEU A 761 -20.93 -6.07 -10.82
CA LEU A 761 -21.12 -6.31 -12.26
C LEU A 761 -19.94 -7.02 -12.91
N SER A 762 -18.70 -6.71 -12.52
CA SER A 762 -17.52 -7.34 -13.12
C SER A 762 -17.50 -8.87 -13.00
N TYR A 763 -18.06 -9.44 -11.93
CA TYR A 763 -18.16 -10.88 -11.75
C TYR A 763 -19.32 -11.53 -12.49
N ARG A 764 -20.22 -10.73 -13.07
CA ARG A 764 -21.44 -11.21 -13.74
C ARG A 764 -21.40 -11.02 -15.25
N GLU A 765 -20.28 -10.57 -15.81
CA GLU A 765 -20.05 -10.60 -17.26
C GLU A 765 -20.33 -12.00 -17.80
N ARG A 766 -20.99 -12.11 -18.96
CA ARG A 766 -21.38 -13.39 -19.54
C ARG A 766 -20.20 -14.34 -19.73
N SER A 767 -19.03 -13.82 -20.10
CA SER A 767 -17.80 -14.60 -20.26
C SER A 767 -17.21 -15.13 -18.95
N ILE A 768 -17.70 -14.66 -17.80
CA ILE A 768 -17.26 -15.07 -16.45
C ILE A 768 -18.34 -15.93 -15.79
N LEU A 769 -19.59 -15.48 -15.83
CA LEU A 769 -20.73 -16.13 -15.19
C LEU A 769 -21.27 -17.32 -16.00
N ASP A 770 -20.99 -17.35 -17.30
CA ASP A 770 -21.42 -18.36 -18.28
C ASP A 770 -22.95 -18.47 -18.49
N ARG A 771 -23.73 -17.58 -17.89
CA ARG A 771 -25.19 -17.49 -18.07
C ARG A 771 -25.69 -16.04 -18.01
N PRO A 772 -26.93 -15.75 -18.46
CA PRO A 772 -27.58 -14.48 -18.13
C PRO A 772 -27.83 -14.38 -16.62
N LEU A 773 -28.10 -13.17 -16.16
CA LEU A 773 -28.60 -12.95 -14.80
C LEU A 773 -29.99 -13.58 -14.63
N LYS A 774 -30.28 -14.01 -13.41
CA LYS A 774 -31.66 -14.34 -12.99
C LYS A 774 -32.40 -13.05 -12.63
N PRO A 775 -33.75 -12.98 -12.74
CA PRO A 775 -34.52 -11.79 -12.39
C PRO A 775 -34.21 -11.25 -10.97
N GLU A 776 -34.02 -12.15 -10.01
CA GLU A 776 -33.63 -11.81 -8.64
C GLU A 776 -32.24 -11.18 -8.53
N GLU A 777 -31.30 -11.51 -9.42
CA GLU A 777 -29.97 -10.88 -9.47
C GLU A 777 -30.06 -9.47 -10.06
N VAL A 778 -30.96 -9.24 -11.03
CA VAL A 778 -31.24 -7.89 -11.52
C VAL A 778 -31.92 -7.04 -10.43
N GLN A 779 -32.84 -7.63 -9.68
CA GLN A 779 -33.46 -6.98 -8.53
C GLN A 779 -32.44 -6.68 -7.43
N HIS A 780 -31.49 -7.58 -7.15
CA HIS A 780 -30.41 -7.37 -6.18
C HIS A 780 -29.57 -6.13 -6.48
N PHE A 781 -29.25 -5.89 -7.76
CA PHE A 781 -28.55 -4.67 -8.16
C PHE A 781 -29.37 -3.41 -7.84
N THR A 782 -30.66 -3.42 -8.22
CA THR A 782 -31.60 -2.34 -7.94
C THR A 782 -31.69 -2.06 -6.44
N ASP A 783 -31.87 -3.11 -5.64
CA ASP A 783 -32.01 -3.02 -4.19
C ASP A 783 -30.73 -2.52 -3.52
N THR A 784 -29.56 -2.96 -4.01
CA THR A 784 -28.27 -2.46 -3.53
C THR A 784 -28.10 -0.97 -3.83
N ALA A 785 -28.43 -0.52 -5.04
CA ALA A 785 -28.38 0.90 -5.39
C ALA A 785 -29.33 1.74 -4.52
N ARG A 786 -30.55 1.25 -4.26
CA ARG A 786 -31.54 1.91 -3.39
C ARG A 786 -31.09 1.97 -1.93
N ARG A 787 -30.46 0.92 -1.41
CA ARG A 787 -29.84 0.91 -0.07
C ARG A 787 -28.76 1.96 0.05
N ILE A 788 -27.87 2.05 -0.94
CA ILE A 788 -26.80 3.04 -0.98
C ILE A 788 -27.39 4.47 -1.00
N ALA A 789 -28.40 4.71 -1.83
CA ALA A 789 -29.11 5.99 -1.85
C ALA A 789 -29.71 6.33 -0.48
N ALA A 790 -30.40 5.38 0.14
CA ALA A 790 -30.97 5.57 1.48
C ALA A 790 -29.90 5.85 2.54
N MET A 791 -28.73 5.20 2.49
CA MET A 791 -27.62 5.50 3.40
C MET A 791 -27.13 6.94 3.26
N HIS A 792 -26.99 7.44 2.03
CA HIS A 792 -26.60 8.84 1.79
C HIS A 792 -27.63 9.84 2.34
N LEU A 793 -28.92 9.56 2.17
CA LEU A 793 -29.99 10.42 2.68
C LEU A 793 -30.05 10.44 4.22
N VAL A 794 -29.82 9.29 4.86
CA VAL A 794 -29.69 9.21 6.33
C VAL A 794 -28.49 10.03 6.81
N ASP A 795 -27.37 10.02 6.07
CA ASP A 795 -26.20 10.80 6.43
C ASP A 795 -26.43 12.32 6.31
N ALA A 796 -27.15 12.78 5.28
CA ALA A 796 -27.39 14.21 5.05
C ALA A 796 -28.31 14.85 6.09
N LEU A 797 -29.31 14.13 6.60
CA LEU A 797 -30.23 14.62 7.66
C LEU A 797 -29.56 14.85 9.02
N THR A 798 -28.27 14.54 9.13
CA THR A 798 -27.51 14.56 10.40
C THR A 798 -26.25 15.43 10.34
N ARG A 799 -26.02 16.09 9.21
CA ARG A 799 -25.11 17.24 9.11
C ARG A 799 -25.85 18.49 9.57
#